data_AF-A0A327U502-F1
#
_entry.id   AF-A0A327U502-F1
#
_cell.length_a   1.000
_cell.length_b   1.000
_cell.length_c   1.000
_cell.angle_alpha   90.00
_cell.angle_beta   90.00
_cell.angle_gamma   90.00
#
_symmetry.space_group_name_H-M   'P 1'
#
loop_
_entity.id
_entity.type
_entity.pdbx_description
1 polymer ?
#
loop_
_entity_poly.entity_id
_entity_poly.type
_entity_poly.pdbx_seq_one_letter_code
_entity_poly.pdbx_strand_id
1 'polypeptide(L)'
;FSLEDACALVSARARLMEALPDGGAMTAVRASEEDVRGRLVEGVSVAAVNGPRSVVIAGDEKAVDEVARHWESTRLPVSHAFHSAHMDPMLDEFASVVRRLTFHAPRVPLAAATSASTAEQITSPEYWVRHVRETVRFADAVSGLGERGATAFVEIGPDGALSALVAESATAGSLTVPLLRKDRDEETTLVTALARLHTAGVSVDWDAFFDGTGAHAVDLPTYAFQHRRFWPEHMPHPGAASPARNGVGGGAPASTDDAFWEAVGREDFGSLESVLRVEQDSLAQVLPALLEWRRHQQDQSVVDSWRHRILWKPLQHPAGSPGGRWLAVVPAGTGDEESVSAVLDAAGAHGTEIQRVETATSDREEMARVLRAAARPEHGDSAAGNGSAASNGSSGHDAPVHYDGVLSLLALTPGTSDGAAPEGTVRTAVLLQALGDAGITAPLWCATRGAVSVARSETVEAPEQAAVWGLGRVAALEYPDRWGGLIDLPAVLDAASADRLAPVLRAAEGENQVAVRAGAVYGRRVTPEPAPDPERTWQPHGTVLITGGTGALGGHVARTLARRGADHLVLASRRGMAAPGAEELRAELLRTGVGVSVIACDVSDRESLRSLLASVPDEHPLTGVVHTAGVLDDGVLDRLTPDRFTEVFRSKVRSAVLLDELTREEDLSAFVLFSSASSAMGNPGQGNYAAANAVLDALAEDRRARGLPATSIAWGAWGGGGMAGGADAERQARHAGVLTMDPELACAALMQLAAESAPTAMVAAVDTARTAGGFQPGGPAVDLPGGPGTAQAPAGAEADAALRERVLKLPPERRHDAVLEVVRTLAAGVLGQQDLDAVRGERPFRDLGFDSLAVVELRNRLGAATGLSLASTLVYDHPTPDDLATHVLGQLAPEDEGGDGGEEARIRELLAAVPLTQLREIGVLEPLLQLADGNGTSGAPAPEDGSSSIDSMAVDDLVQAALEGPHTSQE
;
A
#
# COMPACT_ATOMS: atom_id res chain seq x y z
N PHE A 1 -3.41 -36.57 -31.44
CA PHE A 1 -2.01 -36.41 -31.86
C PHE A 1 -1.09 -36.58 -30.66
N SER A 2 0.19 -36.86 -30.90
CA SER A 2 1.24 -36.87 -29.87
C SER A 2 1.63 -35.44 -29.47
N LEU A 3 2.46 -35.27 -28.43
CA LEU A 3 3.01 -33.96 -28.06
C LEU A 3 3.91 -33.39 -29.17
N GLU A 4 4.70 -34.24 -29.82
CA GLU A 4 5.56 -33.86 -30.94
C GLU A 4 4.72 -33.33 -32.12
N ASP A 5 3.65 -34.03 -32.49
CA ASP A 5 2.72 -33.60 -33.54
C ASP A 5 1.99 -32.30 -33.16
N ALA A 6 1.66 -32.11 -31.88
CA ALA A 6 1.06 -30.87 -31.38
C ALA A 6 2.03 -29.68 -31.53
N CYS A 7 3.29 -29.86 -31.12
CA CYS A 7 4.32 -28.85 -31.28
C CYS A 7 4.55 -28.54 -32.76
N ALA A 8 4.62 -29.56 -33.62
CA ALA A 8 4.77 -29.37 -35.06
C ALA A 8 3.61 -28.56 -35.68
N LEU A 9 2.37 -28.81 -35.25
CA LEU A 9 1.20 -28.05 -35.67
C LEU A 9 1.27 -26.58 -35.24
N VAL A 10 1.56 -26.32 -33.96
CA VAL A 10 1.64 -24.97 -33.40
C VAL A 10 2.79 -24.17 -34.02
N SER A 11 3.98 -24.77 -34.14
CA SER A 11 5.14 -24.12 -34.77
C SER A 11 4.90 -23.81 -36.24
N ALA A 12 4.29 -24.72 -37.00
CA ALA A 12 3.94 -24.45 -38.39
C ALA A 12 2.88 -23.35 -38.52
N ARG A 13 1.86 -23.37 -37.66
CA ARG A 13 0.83 -22.33 -37.63
C ARG A 13 1.45 -20.95 -37.35
N ALA A 14 2.28 -20.83 -36.30
CA ALA A 14 2.93 -19.57 -35.93
C ALA A 14 3.82 -19.03 -37.06
N ARG A 15 4.74 -19.85 -37.57
CA ARG A 15 5.67 -19.46 -38.65
C ARG A 15 4.95 -19.00 -39.91
N LEU A 16 3.88 -19.70 -40.30
CA LEU A 16 3.13 -19.37 -41.51
C LEU A 16 2.26 -18.13 -41.33
N MET A 17 1.72 -17.91 -40.13
CA MET A 17 1.00 -16.68 -39.80
C MET A 17 1.94 -15.46 -39.77
N GLU A 18 3.14 -15.62 -39.22
CA GLU A 18 4.18 -14.58 -39.17
C GLU A 18 4.68 -14.18 -40.58
N ALA A 19 4.75 -15.13 -41.52
CA ALA A 19 5.17 -14.88 -42.89
C ALA A 19 4.13 -14.14 -43.76
N LEU A 20 2.92 -13.91 -43.25
CA LEU A 20 1.90 -13.17 -43.98
C LEU A 20 2.22 -11.67 -44.01
N PRO A 21 1.83 -10.94 -45.08
CA PRO A 21 2.01 -9.50 -45.15
C PRO A 21 1.31 -8.77 -44.00
N ASP A 22 1.94 -7.72 -43.49
CA ASP A 22 1.32 -6.77 -42.56
C ASP A 22 0.23 -5.93 -43.25
N GLY A 23 -0.65 -5.31 -42.46
CA GLY A 23 -1.71 -4.42 -42.95
C GLY A 23 -3.14 -4.88 -42.65
N GLY A 24 -3.28 -5.99 -41.90
CA GLY A 24 -4.54 -6.41 -41.31
C GLY A 24 -4.73 -5.83 -39.92
N ALA A 25 -5.98 -5.70 -39.47
CA ALA A 25 -6.33 -5.36 -38.10
C ALA A 25 -7.37 -6.32 -37.55
N MET A 26 -7.40 -6.44 -36.22
CA MET A 26 -8.47 -7.09 -35.48
C MET A 26 -9.00 -6.17 -34.40
N THR A 27 -10.32 -6.05 -34.31
CA THR A 27 -10.97 -5.16 -33.35
C THR A 27 -12.11 -5.89 -32.64
N ALA A 28 -12.08 -5.88 -31.32
CA ALA A 28 -13.19 -6.34 -30.50
C ALA A 28 -14.28 -5.26 -30.47
N VAL A 29 -15.52 -5.63 -30.76
CA VAL A 29 -16.69 -4.75 -30.80
C VAL A 29 -17.74 -5.24 -29.82
N ARG A 30 -18.32 -4.30 -29.07
CA ARG A 30 -19.37 -4.59 -28.09
C ARG A 30 -20.76 -4.63 -28.75
N ALA A 31 -21.02 -5.66 -29.54
CA ALA A 31 -22.23 -5.82 -30.35
C ALA A 31 -22.60 -7.29 -30.55
N SER A 32 -23.84 -7.57 -30.96
CA SER A 32 -24.26 -8.93 -31.34
C SER A 32 -23.71 -9.33 -32.71
N GLU A 33 -23.58 -10.64 -32.98
CA GLU A 33 -23.14 -11.13 -34.30
C GLU A 33 -24.09 -10.64 -35.42
N GLU A 34 -25.39 -10.58 -35.15
CA GLU A 34 -26.41 -10.14 -36.11
C GLU A 34 -26.21 -8.67 -36.50
N ASP A 35 -26.01 -7.79 -35.51
CA ASP A 35 -25.77 -6.37 -35.75
C ASP A 35 -24.49 -6.12 -36.55
N VAL A 36 -23.43 -6.86 -36.22
CA VAL A 36 -22.14 -6.76 -36.91
C VAL A 36 -22.26 -7.25 -38.35
N ARG A 37 -22.87 -8.41 -38.58
CA ARG A 37 -23.08 -8.97 -39.93
C ARG A 37 -23.85 -8.02 -40.84
N GLY A 38 -24.83 -7.29 -40.30
CA GLY A 38 -25.61 -6.30 -41.06
C GLY A 38 -24.81 -5.10 -41.58
N ARG A 39 -23.56 -4.92 -41.12
CA ARG A 39 -22.69 -3.77 -41.45
C ARG A 39 -21.31 -4.17 -41.95
N LEU A 40 -21.06 -5.45 -42.20
CA LEU A 40 -19.78 -5.89 -42.77
C LEU A 40 -19.61 -5.35 -44.18
N VAL A 41 -18.39 -4.91 -44.48
CA VAL A 41 -17.96 -4.49 -45.80
C VAL A 41 -17.05 -5.55 -46.42
N GLU A 42 -16.83 -5.46 -47.74
CA GLU A 42 -15.88 -6.34 -48.43
C GLU A 42 -14.48 -6.24 -47.79
N GLY A 43 -13.83 -7.39 -47.58
CA GLY A 43 -12.52 -7.47 -46.92
C GLY A 43 -12.57 -7.58 -45.39
N VAL A 44 -13.74 -7.48 -44.75
CA VAL A 44 -13.89 -7.66 -43.29
C VAL A 44 -14.69 -8.93 -42.97
N SER A 45 -14.15 -9.76 -42.10
CA SER A 45 -14.75 -11.00 -41.60
C SER A 45 -15.03 -10.91 -40.10
N VAL A 46 -16.01 -11.68 -39.61
CA VAL A 46 -16.11 -11.95 -38.17
C VAL A 46 -15.06 -12.99 -37.82
N ALA A 47 -14.07 -12.61 -37.03
CA ALA A 47 -12.99 -13.48 -36.59
C ALA A 47 -13.40 -14.35 -35.39
N ALA A 48 -14.16 -13.78 -34.44
CA ALA A 48 -14.62 -14.51 -33.27
C ALA A 48 -15.97 -14.02 -32.75
N VAL A 49 -16.76 -14.93 -32.20
CA VAL A 49 -17.98 -14.67 -31.41
C VAL A 49 -17.70 -15.20 -30.00
N ASN A 50 -17.30 -14.28 -29.12
CA ASN A 50 -16.83 -14.58 -27.76
C ASN A 50 -17.95 -14.53 -26.71
N GLY A 51 -19.03 -13.81 -27.00
CA GLY A 51 -20.22 -13.73 -26.17
C GLY A 51 -21.40 -13.08 -26.90
N PRO A 52 -22.59 -13.00 -26.29
CA PRO A 52 -23.80 -12.45 -26.92
C PRO A 52 -23.65 -11.00 -27.41
N ARG A 53 -22.74 -10.23 -26.78
CA ARG A 53 -22.38 -8.85 -27.19
C ARG A 53 -20.87 -8.64 -27.30
N SER A 54 -20.11 -9.70 -27.56
CA SER A 54 -18.65 -9.67 -27.63
C SER A 54 -18.20 -10.37 -28.90
N VAL A 55 -17.91 -9.58 -29.93
CA VAL A 55 -17.56 -10.06 -31.28
C VAL A 55 -16.23 -9.44 -31.69
N VAL A 56 -15.40 -10.18 -32.43
CA VAL A 56 -14.15 -9.67 -33.01
C VAL A 56 -14.27 -9.66 -34.52
N ILE A 57 -13.99 -8.52 -35.13
CA ILE A 57 -13.90 -8.37 -36.59
C ILE A 57 -12.43 -8.28 -37.02
N ALA A 58 -12.12 -8.82 -38.20
CA ALA A 58 -10.78 -8.82 -38.76
C ALA A 58 -10.79 -8.63 -40.27
N GLY A 59 -9.81 -7.90 -40.79
CA GLY A 59 -9.69 -7.60 -42.21
C GLY A 59 -8.69 -6.48 -42.46
N ASP A 60 -8.82 -5.80 -43.60
CA ASP A 60 -8.01 -4.63 -43.92
C ASP A 60 -8.21 -3.53 -42.87
N GLU A 61 -7.12 -2.95 -42.38
CA GLU A 61 -7.12 -2.00 -41.26
C GLU A 61 -8.18 -0.89 -41.40
N LYS A 62 -8.21 -0.20 -42.55
CA LYS A 62 -9.14 0.91 -42.78
C LYS A 62 -10.60 0.47 -42.78
N ALA A 63 -10.88 -0.71 -43.33
CA ALA A 63 -12.23 -1.25 -43.43
C ALA A 63 -12.72 -1.73 -42.05
N VAL A 64 -11.84 -2.35 -41.26
CA VAL A 64 -12.11 -2.73 -39.87
C VAL A 64 -12.42 -1.50 -39.02
N ASP A 65 -11.61 -0.45 -39.13
CA ASP A 65 -11.82 0.80 -38.39
C ASP A 65 -13.14 1.48 -38.78
N GLU A 66 -13.54 1.43 -40.05
CA GLU A 66 -14.83 1.97 -40.51
C GLU A 66 -16.02 1.21 -39.90
N VAL A 67 -15.97 -0.13 -39.93
CA VAL A 67 -17.03 -0.96 -39.34
C VAL A 67 -17.08 -0.76 -37.82
N ALA A 68 -15.93 -0.77 -37.14
CA ALA A 68 -15.83 -0.69 -35.69
C ALA A 68 -16.36 0.62 -35.08
N ARG A 69 -16.27 1.76 -35.79
CA ARG A 69 -16.74 3.09 -35.32
C ARG A 69 -18.20 3.16 -34.90
N HIS A 70 -19.02 2.18 -35.30
CA HIS A 70 -20.43 2.13 -34.94
C HIS A 70 -20.68 1.65 -33.51
N TRP A 71 -19.65 1.11 -32.83
CA TRP A 71 -19.76 0.55 -31.48
C TRP A 71 -18.58 0.97 -30.60
N GLU A 72 -18.77 0.81 -29.29
CA GLU A 72 -17.65 0.76 -28.35
C GLU A 72 -16.74 -0.40 -28.76
N SER A 73 -15.47 -0.09 -29.03
CA SER A 73 -14.53 -1.04 -29.62
C SER A 73 -13.12 -0.86 -29.11
N THR A 74 -12.39 -1.97 -29.06
CA THR A 74 -10.99 -2.04 -28.61
C THR A 74 -10.16 -2.74 -29.67
N ARG A 75 -9.15 -2.04 -30.19
CA ARG A 75 -8.22 -2.61 -31.15
C ARG A 75 -7.29 -3.61 -30.47
N LEU A 76 -7.11 -4.78 -31.07
CA LEU A 76 -6.25 -5.83 -30.54
C LEU A 76 -4.80 -5.58 -30.99
N PRO A 77 -3.79 -5.83 -30.14
CA PRO A 77 -2.38 -5.60 -30.45
C PRO A 77 -1.82 -6.71 -31.36
N VAL A 78 -2.35 -6.79 -32.59
CA VAL A 78 -1.92 -7.73 -33.64
C VAL A 78 -1.79 -6.99 -34.97
N SER A 79 -0.76 -7.33 -35.74
CA SER A 79 -0.47 -6.75 -37.07
C SER A 79 -1.15 -7.49 -38.24
N HIS A 80 -1.82 -8.60 -37.93
CA HIS A 80 -2.44 -9.49 -38.91
C HIS A 80 -3.92 -9.71 -38.61
N ALA A 81 -4.72 -9.86 -39.67
CA ALA A 81 -6.16 -10.13 -39.57
C ALA A 81 -6.45 -11.63 -39.51
N PHE A 82 -6.21 -12.26 -38.36
CA PHE A 82 -6.47 -13.70 -38.18
C PHE A 82 -7.97 -14.05 -38.30
N HIS A 83 -8.26 -15.28 -38.70
CA HIS A 83 -9.64 -15.76 -38.94
C HIS A 83 -10.40 -14.90 -40.00
N SER A 84 -9.69 -14.49 -41.06
CA SER A 84 -10.21 -13.68 -42.17
C SER A 84 -9.59 -14.09 -43.52
N ALA A 85 -10.03 -13.43 -44.61
CA ALA A 85 -9.44 -13.50 -45.95
C ALA A 85 -7.90 -13.48 -45.99
N HIS A 86 -7.29 -12.74 -45.05
CA HIS A 86 -5.84 -12.64 -44.95
C HIS A 86 -5.13 -13.96 -44.66
N MET A 87 -5.84 -14.99 -44.19
CA MET A 87 -5.27 -16.32 -43.95
C MET A 87 -5.16 -17.18 -45.21
N ASP A 88 -5.83 -16.83 -46.32
CA ASP A 88 -5.80 -17.62 -47.57
C ASP A 88 -4.40 -17.99 -48.06
N PRO A 89 -3.40 -17.08 -48.07
CA PRO A 89 -2.08 -17.37 -48.63
C PRO A 89 -1.33 -18.49 -47.89
N MET A 90 -1.63 -18.74 -46.61
CA MET A 90 -0.96 -19.78 -45.83
C MET A 90 -1.65 -21.15 -45.89
N LEU A 91 -2.89 -21.25 -46.39
CA LEU A 91 -3.72 -22.45 -46.21
C LEU A 91 -3.14 -23.69 -46.89
N ASP A 92 -2.56 -23.56 -48.08
CA ASP A 92 -2.00 -24.70 -48.82
C ASP A 92 -0.76 -25.28 -48.13
N GLU A 93 0.16 -24.43 -47.69
CA GLU A 93 1.35 -24.86 -46.97
C GLU A 93 1.00 -25.44 -45.60
N PHE A 94 0.05 -24.80 -44.88
CA PHE A 94 -0.45 -25.32 -43.62
C PHE A 94 -1.09 -26.70 -43.80
N ALA A 95 -1.94 -26.88 -44.83
CA ALA A 95 -2.54 -28.17 -45.17
C ALA A 95 -1.49 -29.26 -45.42
N SER A 96 -0.38 -28.93 -46.09
CA SER A 96 0.72 -29.88 -46.31
C SER A 96 1.42 -30.29 -45.02
N VAL A 97 1.47 -29.44 -44.00
CA VAL A 97 2.00 -29.82 -42.68
C VAL A 97 0.98 -30.68 -41.94
N VAL A 98 -0.27 -30.23 -41.83
CA VAL A 98 -1.32 -30.91 -41.05
C VAL A 98 -1.55 -32.34 -41.55
N ARG A 99 -1.53 -32.57 -42.87
CA ARG A 99 -1.71 -33.92 -43.45
C ARG A 99 -0.61 -34.93 -43.10
N ARG A 100 0.54 -34.47 -42.58
CA ARG A 100 1.64 -35.33 -42.13
C ARG A 100 1.53 -35.72 -40.65
N LEU A 101 0.61 -35.09 -39.91
CA LEU A 101 0.41 -35.35 -38.48
C LEU A 101 -0.47 -36.58 -38.28
N THR A 102 -0.27 -37.27 -37.16
CA THR A 102 -1.09 -38.43 -36.80
C THR A 102 -2.19 -38.05 -35.81
N PHE A 103 -3.44 -38.12 -36.24
CA PHE A 103 -4.59 -37.82 -35.38
C PHE A 103 -5.04 -39.05 -34.58
N HIS A 104 -5.49 -38.79 -33.35
CA HIS A 104 -6.05 -39.79 -32.45
C HIS A 104 -7.36 -39.25 -31.89
N ALA A 105 -8.33 -40.15 -31.66
CA ALA A 105 -9.59 -39.79 -31.04
C ALA A 105 -9.35 -39.15 -29.65
N PRO A 106 -10.01 -38.02 -29.32
CA PRO A 106 -9.89 -37.38 -28.02
C PRO A 106 -10.31 -38.32 -26.89
N ARG A 107 -9.49 -38.41 -25.83
CA ARG A 107 -9.82 -39.16 -24.60
C ARG A 107 -10.71 -38.33 -23.66
N VAL A 108 -10.55 -37.01 -23.70
CA VAL A 108 -11.40 -36.04 -23.01
C VAL A 108 -12.42 -35.52 -24.03
N PRO A 109 -13.73 -35.52 -23.73
CA PRO A 109 -14.72 -34.94 -24.62
C PRO A 109 -14.39 -33.48 -24.94
N LEU A 110 -14.37 -33.13 -26.23
CA LEU A 110 -14.06 -31.79 -26.70
C LEU A 110 -15.33 -31.12 -27.23
N ALA A 111 -15.64 -29.90 -26.77
CA ALA A 111 -16.56 -29.01 -27.44
C ALA A 111 -15.76 -28.16 -28.44
N ALA A 112 -16.02 -28.34 -29.74
CA ALA A 112 -15.28 -27.62 -30.77
C ALA A 112 -15.73 -26.15 -30.85
N ALA A 113 -14.75 -25.25 -31.02
CA ALA A 113 -14.96 -23.81 -31.19
C ALA A 113 -15.44 -23.44 -32.61
N THR A 114 -15.87 -24.40 -33.44
CA THR A 114 -16.61 -24.14 -34.68
C THR A 114 -17.94 -24.87 -34.54
N SER A 115 -19.05 -24.15 -34.72
CA SER A 115 -20.38 -24.70 -34.50
C SER A 115 -20.55 -25.99 -35.31
N ALA A 116 -20.69 -27.12 -34.60
CA ALA A 116 -20.96 -28.47 -35.12
C ALA A 116 -19.78 -29.42 -35.46
N SER A 117 -18.57 -29.23 -34.93
CA SER A 117 -17.51 -30.24 -35.14
C SER A 117 -17.60 -31.43 -34.17
N THR A 118 -17.81 -32.63 -34.70
CA THR A 118 -17.74 -33.90 -33.96
C THR A 118 -16.28 -34.32 -33.70
N ALA A 119 -16.06 -35.28 -32.79
CA ALA A 119 -14.73 -35.86 -32.55
C ALA A 119 -14.06 -36.39 -33.83
N GLU A 120 -14.86 -36.86 -34.80
CA GLU A 120 -14.42 -37.31 -36.12
C GLU A 120 -13.95 -36.15 -37.02
N GLN A 121 -14.54 -34.96 -36.89
CA GLN A 121 -14.12 -33.79 -37.66
C GLN A 121 -12.79 -33.22 -37.14
N ILE A 122 -12.59 -33.14 -35.82
CA ILE A 122 -11.34 -32.60 -35.22
C ILE A 122 -10.10 -33.46 -35.54
N THR A 123 -10.33 -34.73 -35.86
CA THR A 123 -9.28 -35.68 -36.28
C THR A 123 -9.00 -35.65 -37.79
N SER A 124 -9.62 -34.74 -38.54
CA SER A 124 -9.34 -34.51 -39.96
C SER A 124 -8.38 -33.32 -40.17
N PRO A 125 -7.43 -33.41 -41.12
CA PRO A 125 -6.61 -32.26 -41.50
C PRO A 125 -7.42 -31.06 -41.98
N GLU A 126 -8.51 -31.32 -42.70
CA GLU A 126 -9.39 -30.30 -43.27
C GLU A 126 -10.03 -29.41 -42.20
N TYR A 127 -10.32 -29.97 -41.02
CA TYR A 127 -10.81 -29.19 -39.88
C TYR A 127 -9.81 -28.12 -39.44
N TRP A 128 -8.53 -28.45 -39.32
CA TRP A 128 -7.51 -27.51 -38.84
C TRP A 128 -7.22 -26.41 -39.84
N VAL A 129 -7.19 -26.74 -41.14
CA VAL A 129 -7.05 -25.75 -42.21
C VAL A 129 -8.22 -24.77 -42.19
N ARG A 130 -9.44 -25.30 -42.08
CA ARG A 130 -10.66 -24.51 -41.95
C ARG A 130 -10.65 -23.63 -40.69
N HIS A 131 -10.22 -24.18 -39.55
CA HIS A 131 -10.19 -23.49 -38.27
C HIS A 131 -9.27 -22.26 -38.26
N VAL A 132 -8.16 -22.26 -38.99
CA VAL A 132 -7.27 -21.09 -39.09
C VAL A 132 -7.97 -19.91 -39.80
N ARG A 133 -8.90 -20.20 -40.71
CA ARG A 133 -9.62 -19.20 -41.50
C ARG A 133 -11.00 -18.84 -40.92
N GLU A 134 -11.78 -19.81 -40.49
CA GLU A 134 -13.17 -19.57 -40.10
C GLU A 134 -13.31 -18.90 -38.73
N THR A 135 -14.49 -18.31 -38.50
CA THR A 135 -14.89 -17.65 -37.26
C THR A 135 -14.81 -18.60 -36.07
N VAL A 136 -14.15 -18.16 -34.99
CA VAL A 136 -14.13 -18.85 -33.71
C VAL A 136 -15.47 -18.64 -32.97
N ARG A 137 -16.22 -19.71 -32.73
CA ARG A 137 -17.53 -19.77 -32.07
C ARG A 137 -17.41 -20.14 -30.60
N PHE A 138 -16.73 -19.30 -29.82
CA PHE A 138 -16.48 -19.58 -28.40
C PHE A 138 -17.77 -19.56 -27.58
N ALA A 139 -18.63 -18.55 -27.77
CA ALA A 139 -19.91 -18.44 -27.08
C ALA A 139 -20.80 -19.68 -27.30
N ASP A 140 -20.94 -20.09 -28.57
CA ASP A 140 -21.74 -21.26 -28.95
C ASP A 140 -21.23 -22.55 -28.28
N ALA A 141 -19.90 -22.70 -28.16
CA ALA A 141 -19.29 -23.86 -27.51
C ALA A 141 -19.58 -23.88 -26.00
N VAL A 142 -19.52 -22.73 -25.32
CA VAL A 142 -19.84 -22.60 -23.89
C VAL A 142 -21.33 -22.85 -23.63
N SER A 143 -22.22 -22.22 -24.40
CA SER A 143 -23.66 -22.43 -24.25
C SER A 143 -24.06 -23.89 -24.51
N GLY A 144 -23.49 -24.51 -25.55
CA GLY A 144 -23.72 -25.93 -25.83
C GLY A 144 -23.16 -26.89 -24.76
N LEU A 145 -22.15 -26.49 -23.98
CA LEU A 145 -21.71 -27.23 -22.79
C LEU A 145 -22.71 -27.09 -21.64
N GLY A 146 -23.27 -25.88 -21.43
CA GLY A 146 -24.34 -25.63 -20.46
C GLY A 146 -25.60 -26.46 -20.76
N GLU A 147 -26.02 -26.54 -22.02
CA GLU A 147 -27.14 -27.40 -22.46
C GLU A 147 -26.91 -28.89 -22.18
N ARG A 148 -25.64 -29.32 -22.15
CA ARG A 148 -25.24 -30.70 -21.79
C ARG A 148 -25.05 -30.90 -20.28
N GLY A 149 -25.40 -29.89 -19.46
CA GLY A 149 -25.39 -29.96 -18.00
C GLY A 149 -24.07 -29.54 -17.34
N ALA A 150 -23.14 -28.91 -18.06
CA ALA A 150 -21.95 -28.35 -17.45
C ALA A 150 -22.31 -27.14 -16.56
N THR A 151 -21.97 -27.23 -15.27
CA THR A 151 -22.25 -26.18 -14.26
C THR A 151 -20.98 -25.55 -13.68
N ALA A 152 -19.81 -26.07 -14.03
CA ALA A 152 -18.51 -25.55 -13.60
C ALA A 152 -17.53 -25.53 -14.79
N PHE A 153 -16.83 -24.42 -14.94
CA PHE A 153 -15.85 -24.17 -16.00
C PHE A 153 -14.51 -23.80 -15.35
N VAL A 154 -13.45 -24.51 -15.73
CA VAL A 154 -12.08 -24.27 -15.24
C VAL A 154 -11.24 -23.79 -16.41
N GLU A 155 -10.58 -22.65 -16.25
CA GLU A 155 -9.64 -22.12 -17.23
C GLU A 155 -8.21 -22.49 -16.84
N ILE A 156 -7.53 -23.14 -17.78
CA ILE A 156 -6.11 -23.49 -17.69
C ILE A 156 -5.35 -22.53 -18.59
N GLY A 157 -4.71 -21.54 -18.00
CA GLY A 157 -3.96 -20.50 -18.71
C GLY A 157 -3.46 -19.44 -17.72
N PRO A 158 -2.47 -18.63 -18.12
CA PRO A 158 -1.74 -17.75 -17.20
C PRO A 158 -2.58 -16.59 -16.64
N ASP A 159 -3.61 -16.13 -17.36
CA ASP A 159 -4.20 -14.80 -17.12
C ASP A 159 -5.70 -14.80 -16.75
N GLY A 160 -6.40 -15.94 -16.87
CA GLY A 160 -7.82 -16.03 -16.50
C GLY A 160 -8.80 -15.26 -17.41
N ALA A 161 -8.40 -14.92 -18.64
CA ALA A 161 -9.14 -14.06 -19.56
C ALA A 161 -10.40 -14.75 -20.12
N LEU A 162 -10.37 -16.07 -20.33
CA LEU A 162 -11.52 -16.81 -20.86
C LEU A 162 -12.66 -16.89 -19.84
N SER A 163 -12.35 -16.88 -18.55
CA SER A 163 -13.32 -16.99 -17.46
C SER A 163 -14.36 -15.88 -17.50
N ALA A 164 -13.96 -14.66 -17.86
CA ALA A 164 -14.89 -13.55 -18.04
C ALA A 164 -15.84 -13.79 -19.22
N LEU A 165 -15.33 -14.29 -20.34
CA LEU A 165 -16.13 -14.58 -21.55
C LEU A 165 -17.10 -15.76 -21.33
N VAL A 166 -16.66 -16.77 -20.56
CA VAL A 166 -17.51 -17.90 -20.16
C VAL A 166 -18.69 -17.41 -19.32
N ALA A 167 -18.45 -16.50 -18.37
CA ALA A 167 -19.52 -15.96 -17.52
C ALA A 167 -20.64 -15.26 -18.31
N GLU A 168 -20.35 -14.73 -19.51
CA GLU A 168 -21.34 -14.10 -20.39
C GLU A 168 -22.19 -15.10 -21.20
N SER A 169 -21.69 -16.32 -21.41
CA SER A 169 -22.30 -17.32 -22.32
C SER A 169 -22.76 -18.60 -21.62
N ALA A 170 -22.29 -18.85 -20.40
CA ALA A 170 -22.66 -20.01 -19.59
C ALA A 170 -24.07 -19.86 -19.00
N THR A 171 -24.66 -21.00 -18.61
CA THR A 171 -25.95 -21.01 -17.92
C THR A 171 -25.85 -20.23 -16.61
N ALA A 172 -26.85 -19.42 -16.30
CA ALA A 172 -26.88 -18.61 -15.07
C ALA A 172 -26.62 -19.48 -13.83
N GLY A 173 -25.71 -19.02 -12.97
CA GLY A 173 -25.27 -19.76 -11.78
C GLY A 173 -24.13 -20.75 -12.01
N SER A 174 -23.59 -20.87 -13.23
CA SER A 174 -22.40 -21.69 -13.50
C SER A 174 -21.16 -21.10 -12.82
N LEU A 175 -20.39 -21.96 -12.15
CA LEU A 175 -19.11 -21.58 -11.56
C LEU A 175 -18.05 -21.41 -12.65
N THR A 176 -17.28 -20.33 -12.61
CA THR A 176 -16.12 -20.16 -13.50
C THR A 176 -14.88 -19.86 -12.69
N VAL A 177 -13.83 -20.66 -12.86
CA VAL A 177 -12.61 -20.62 -12.04
C VAL A 177 -11.35 -20.58 -12.92
N PRO A 178 -10.60 -19.47 -12.94
CA PRO A 178 -9.25 -19.47 -13.51
C PRO A 178 -8.26 -20.11 -12.54
N LEU A 179 -7.39 -21.00 -13.03
CA LEU A 179 -6.35 -21.63 -12.21
C LEU A 179 -5.16 -20.73 -11.93
N LEU A 180 -4.82 -19.83 -12.86
CA LEU A 180 -3.73 -18.86 -12.70
C LEU A 180 -4.23 -17.46 -13.05
N ARG A 181 -3.52 -16.45 -12.55
CA ARG A 181 -3.70 -15.05 -12.90
C ARG A 181 -2.33 -14.38 -12.95
N LYS A 182 -2.08 -13.59 -13.98
CA LYS A 182 -0.80 -12.92 -14.28
C LYS A 182 -0.13 -12.22 -13.11
N ASP A 183 -0.93 -11.68 -12.18
CA ASP A 183 -0.47 -10.82 -11.08
C ASP A 183 -0.64 -11.49 -9.70
N ARG A 184 -0.64 -12.83 -9.64
CA ARG A 184 -0.82 -13.60 -8.39
C ARG A 184 0.12 -14.79 -8.34
N ASP A 185 0.49 -15.19 -7.13
CA ASP A 185 1.27 -16.40 -6.88
C ASP A 185 0.57 -17.65 -7.46
N GLU A 186 1.32 -18.46 -8.20
CA GLU A 186 0.79 -19.59 -8.97
C GLU A 186 0.26 -20.69 -8.05
N GLU A 187 1.04 -21.07 -7.03
CA GLU A 187 0.67 -22.12 -6.07
C GLU A 187 -0.58 -21.71 -5.28
N THR A 188 -0.60 -20.50 -4.73
CA THR A 188 -1.74 -19.95 -3.98
C THR A 188 -2.98 -19.86 -4.86
N THR A 189 -2.83 -19.41 -6.12
CA THR A 189 -3.98 -19.28 -7.04
C THR A 189 -4.53 -20.65 -7.41
N LEU A 190 -3.67 -21.64 -7.66
CA LEU A 190 -4.06 -23.02 -7.93
C LEU A 190 -4.78 -23.63 -6.72
N VAL A 191 -4.22 -23.53 -5.52
CA VAL A 191 -4.83 -24.05 -4.28
C VAL A 191 -6.17 -23.36 -4.00
N THR A 192 -6.24 -22.05 -4.16
CA THR A 192 -7.47 -21.28 -3.99
C THR A 192 -8.53 -21.69 -5.02
N ALA A 193 -8.13 -21.96 -6.27
CA ALA A 193 -9.02 -22.43 -7.32
C ALA A 193 -9.58 -23.83 -7.01
N LEU A 194 -8.72 -24.76 -6.56
CA LEU A 194 -9.13 -26.09 -6.10
C LEU A 194 -10.08 -26.00 -4.89
N ALA A 195 -9.79 -25.13 -3.92
CA ALA A 195 -10.66 -24.89 -2.78
C ALA A 195 -12.04 -24.35 -3.22
N ARG A 196 -12.08 -23.40 -4.17
CA ARG A 196 -13.35 -22.87 -4.72
C ARG A 196 -14.16 -23.96 -5.41
N LEU A 197 -13.52 -24.79 -6.23
CA LEU A 197 -14.15 -25.96 -6.86
C LEU A 197 -14.73 -26.89 -5.80
N HIS A 198 -13.97 -27.20 -4.75
CA HIS A 198 -14.42 -28.05 -3.65
C HIS A 198 -15.63 -27.47 -2.91
N THR A 199 -15.59 -26.18 -2.53
CA THR A 199 -16.70 -25.52 -1.84
C THR A 199 -17.97 -25.41 -2.67
N ALA A 200 -17.84 -25.43 -4.01
CA ALA A 200 -18.97 -25.44 -4.93
C ALA A 200 -19.47 -26.87 -5.25
N GLY A 201 -18.95 -27.89 -4.57
CA GLY A 201 -19.38 -29.28 -4.70
C GLY A 201 -18.68 -30.07 -5.82
N VAL A 202 -17.66 -29.52 -6.47
CA VAL A 202 -16.82 -30.27 -7.41
C VAL A 202 -15.87 -31.17 -6.60
N SER A 203 -15.85 -32.46 -6.92
CA SER A 203 -14.94 -33.40 -6.26
C SER A 203 -13.50 -33.09 -6.67
N VAL A 204 -12.67 -32.79 -5.68
CA VAL A 204 -11.22 -32.60 -5.82
C VAL A 204 -10.53 -33.77 -5.13
N ASP A 205 -9.58 -34.39 -5.83
CA ASP A 205 -8.76 -35.47 -5.29
C ASP A 205 -7.64 -34.89 -4.42
N TRP A 206 -7.96 -34.63 -3.16
CA TRP A 206 -7.01 -34.08 -2.18
C TRP A 206 -5.90 -35.08 -1.83
N ASP A 207 -6.16 -36.39 -1.93
CA ASP A 207 -5.15 -37.42 -1.69
C ASP A 207 -4.05 -37.34 -2.76
N ALA A 208 -4.44 -37.19 -4.03
CA ALA A 208 -3.48 -36.96 -5.12
C ALA A 208 -2.75 -35.61 -5.00
N PHE A 209 -3.44 -34.56 -4.54
CA PHE A 209 -2.84 -33.24 -4.35
C PHE A 209 -1.76 -33.22 -3.26
N PHE A 210 -2.00 -33.94 -2.16
CA PHE A 210 -1.08 -34.00 -1.02
C PHE A 210 -0.10 -35.18 -1.04
N ASP A 211 -0.07 -35.98 -2.12
CA ASP A 211 0.85 -37.12 -2.23
C ASP A 211 2.32 -36.69 -2.07
N GLY A 212 3.08 -37.43 -1.28
CA GLY A 212 4.50 -37.14 -0.98
C GLY A 212 4.77 -35.95 -0.03
N THR A 213 3.75 -35.18 0.39
CA THR A 213 3.94 -34.01 1.27
C THR A 213 3.94 -34.36 2.77
N GLY A 214 3.43 -35.52 3.15
CA GLY A 214 3.22 -35.91 4.55
C GLY A 214 2.01 -35.25 5.22
N ALA A 215 1.23 -34.47 4.47
CA ALA A 215 -0.03 -33.91 4.97
C ALA A 215 -1.04 -35.04 5.26
N HIS A 216 -1.81 -34.86 6.34
CA HIS A 216 -2.86 -35.79 6.74
C HIS A 216 -4.13 -34.98 7.02
N ALA A 217 -5.27 -35.50 6.58
CA ALA A 217 -6.55 -34.92 6.91
C ALA A 217 -6.75 -34.95 8.43
N VAL A 218 -7.00 -33.78 9.02
CA VAL A 218 -7.36 -33.65 10.43
C VAL A 218 -8.83 -33.26 10.51
N ASP A 219 -9.57 -33.91 11.39
CA ASP A 219 -10.90 -33.43 11.76
C ASP A 219 -10.74 -32.05 12.40
N LEU A 220 -11.40 -31.03 11.83
CA LEU A 220 -11.44 -29.72 12.46
C LEU A 220 -12.08 -29.85 13.85
N PRO A 221 -11.59 -29.15 14.88
CA PRO A 221 -12.19 -29.18 16.20
C PRO A 221 -13.68 -28.78 16.11
N THR A 222 -14.57 -29.64 16.60
CA THR A 222 -16.02 -29.39 16.62
C THR A 222 -16.40 -28.38 17.72
N TYR A 223 -15.78 -27.20 17.76
CA TYR A 223 -15.91 -26.28 18.87
C TYR A 223 -16.38 -24.87 18.46
N ALA A 224 -17.68 -24.66 18.60
CA ALA A 224 -18.23 -23.48 19.27
C ALA A 224 -19.24 -23.99 20.32
N PHE A 225 -18.97 -23.75 21.61
CA PHE A 225 -19.83 -24.06 22.78
C PHE A 225 -19.90 -25.54 23.26
N GLN A 226 -19.11 -25.87 24.29
CA GLN A 226 -19.39 -27.01 25.18
C GLN A 226 -20.71 -26.82 25.93
N HIS A 227 -21.67 -27.72 25.71
CA HIS A 227 -22.99 -27.71 26.36
C HIS A 227 -23.01 -28.47 27.71
N ARG A 228 -22.18 -28.07 28.68
CA ARG A 228 -22.34 -28.57 30.07
C ARG A 228 -23.00 -27.52 30.96
N ARG A 229 -24.30 -27.72 31.23
CA ARG A 229 -25.11 -26.95 32.17
C ARG A 229 -24.79 -27.35 33.62
N PHE A 230 -24.57 -26.36 34.49
CA PHE A 230 -24.28 -26.54 35.92
C PHE A 230 -25.44 -26.14 36.87
N TRP A 231 -26.65 -25.95 36.36
CA TRP A 231 -27.83 -25.68 37.21
C TRP A 231 -28.57 -26.99 37.58
N PRO A 232 -28.98 -27.18 38.85
CA PRO A 232 -29.68 -28.39 39.28
C PRO A 232 -31.17 -28.31 38.89
N GLU A 233 -31.56 -29.01 37.83
CA GLU A 233 -32.97 -29.21 37.48
C GLU A 233 -33.47 -30.54 38.08
N HIS A 234 -34.62 -30.45 38.76
CA HIS A 234 -35.32 -31.57 39.40
C HIS A 234 -35.71 -32.65 38.38
N MET A 235 -35.44 -33.92 38.73
CA MET A 235 -35.98 -35.10 38.06
C MET A 235 -37.52 -35.12 38.10
N PRO A 236 -38.17 -35.58 37.02
CA PRO A 236 -38.83 -36.89 37.13
C PRO A 236 -38.41 -37.89 36.06
N HIS A 237 -38.57 -39.15 36.47
CA HIS A 237 -38.11 -40.40 35.87
C HIS A 237 -39.27 -41.05 35.06
N PRO A 238 -39.17 -42.31 34.61
CA PRO A 238 -38.78 -42.78 33.29
C PRO A 238 -39.93 -43.42 32.49
N GLY A 239 -39.90 -43.34 31.15
CA GLY A 239 -40.84 -44.09 30.31
C GLY A 239 -40.55 -44.04 28.82
N ALA A 240 -40.11 -45.19 28.29
CA ALA A 240 -40.18 -45.62 26.88
C ALA A 240 -39.07 -45.17 25.90
N ALA A 241 -37.97 -45.93 25.95
CA ALA A 241 -37.37 -46.69 24.85
C ALA A 241 -36.86 -45.96 23.58
N SER A 242 -35.53 -45.98 23.42
CA SER A 242 -34.88 -46.00 22.10
C SER A 242 -35.25 -47.28 21.33
N PRO A 243 -35.13 -47.23 19.99
CA PRO A 243 -34.12 -48.09 19.41
C PRO A 243 -33.22 -47.43 18.35
N ALA A 244 -31.96 -47.85 18.42
CA ALA A 244 -31.01 -48.14 17.35
C ALA A 244 -30.60 -47.05 16.35
N ARG A 245 -29.37 -46.59 16.57
CA ARG A 245 -28.40 -46.24 15.51
C ARG A 245 -28.25 -47.40 14.53
N ASN A 246 -28.27 -47.08 13.23
CA ASN A 246 -27.40 -47.67 12.22
C ASN A 246 -27.17 -46.62 11.12
N GLY A 247 -25.90 -46.38 10.81
CA GLY A 247 -25.44 -45.23 10.04
C GLY A 247 -25.63 -45.36 8.54
N VAL A 248 -25.82 -44.20 7.92
CA VAL A 248 -25.32 -43.86 6.59
C VAL A 248 -24.76 -42.45 6.73
N GLY A 249 -23.49 -42.28 6.37
CA GLY A 249 -22.81 -40.99 6.39
C GLY A 249 -23.45 -40.02 5.41
N GLY A 250 -23.83 -38.86 5.93
CA GLY A 250 -24.24 -37.68 5.18
C GLY A 250 -23.84 -36.48 6.02
N GLY A 251 -23.11 -35.54 5.40
CA GLY A 251 -22.70 -34.31 6.04
C GLY A 251 -23.87 -33.65 6.76
N ALA A 252 -23.60 -33.04 7.91
CA ALA A 252 -24.60 -32.21 8.58
C ALA A 252 -25.15 -31.21 7.55
N PRO A 253 -26.47 -31.08 7.40
CA PRO A 253 -27.05 -30.11 6.48
C PRO A 253 -26.56 -28.71 6.86
N ALA A 254 -26.40 -27.85 5.85
CA ALA A 254 -26.25 -26.41 6.03
C ALA A 254 -27.23 -25.94 7.10
N SER A 255 -26.79 -25.01 7.95
CA SER A 255 -27.65 -24.50 9.02
C SER A 255 -28.99 -24.10 8.40
N THR A 256 -30.09 -24.45 9.05
CA THR A 256 -31.44 -24.17 8.55
C THR A 256 -31.60 -22.67 8.21
N ASP A 257 -30.81 -21.81 8.85
CA ASP A 257 -30.72 -20.37 8.64
C ASP A 257 -30.05 -19.99 7.32
N ASP A 258 -28.93 -20.61 6.95
CA ASP A 258 -28.23 -20.31 5.68
C ASP A 258 -29.08 -20.71 4.47
N ALA A 259 -29.67 -21.91 4.52
CA ALA A 259 -30.56 -22.40 3.46
C ALA A 259 -31.85 -21.57 3.36
N PHE A 260 -32.41 -21.14 4.50
CA PHE A 260 -33.55 -20.23 4.53
C PHE A 260 -33.22 -18.90 3.84
N TRP A 261 -32.09 -18.31 4.20
CA TRP A 261 -31.66 -17.04 3.66
C TRP A 261 -31.25 -17.13 2.18
N GLU A 262 -30.65 -18.23 1.74
CA GLU A 262 -30.38 -18.50 0.33
C GLU A 262 -31.68 -18.58 -0.49
N ALA A 263 -32.72 -19.24 0.05
CA ALA A 263 -34.05 -19.30 -0.56
C ALA A 263 -34.74 -17.93 -0.62
N VAL A 264 -34.63 -17.11 0.44
CA VAL A 264 -35.10 -15.71 0.44
C VAL A 264 -34.39 -14.89 -0.63
N GLY A 265 -33.06 -15.01 -0.76
CA GLY A 265 -32.27 -14.26 -1.75
C GLY A 265 -32.54 -14.62 -3.20
N ARG A 266 -32.99 -15.86 -3.48
CA ARG A 266 -33.36 -16.33 -4.82
C ARG A 266 -34.83 -16.14 -5.19
N GLU A 267 -35.62 -15.55 -4.30
CA GLU A 267 -37.08 -15.46 -4.44
C GLU A 267 -37.74 -16.84 -4.66
N ASP A 268 -37.21 -17.88 -4.01
CA ASP A 268 -37.72 -19.26 -4.15
C ASP A 268 -38.94 -19.49 -3.25
N PHE A 269 -40.10 -19.07 -3.76
CA PHE A 269 -41.39 -19.16 -3.05
C PHE A 269 -41.80 -20.59 -2.70
N GLY A 270 -41.45 -21.58 -3.53
CA GLY A 270 -41.82 -22.99 -3.30
C GLY A 270 -41.06 -23.61 -2.12
N SER A 271 -39.77 -23.29 -2.01
CA SER A 271 -38.95 -23.72 -0.87
C SER A 271 -39.38 -23.03 0.43
N LEU A 272 -39.72 -21.74 0.38
CA LEU A 272 -40.16 -20.97 1.56
C LEU A 272 -41.55 -21.38 2.07
N GLU A 273 -42.49 -21.72 1.18
CA GLU A 273 -43.81 -22.24 1.56
C GLU A 273 -43.69 -23.57 2.33
N SER A 274 -42.81 -24.47 1.86
CA SER A 274 -42.54 -25.75 2.52
C SER A 274 -41.88 -25.58 3.89
N VAL A 275 -40.97 -24.62 4.03
CA VAL A 275 -40.19 -24.40 5.27
C VAL A 275 -40.99 -23.61 6.31
N LEU A 276 -41.65 -22.51 5.92
CA LEU A 276 -42.37 -21.62 6.82
C LEU A 276 -43.84 -22.03 7.04
N ARG A 277 -44.41 -22.87 6.16
CA ARG A 277 -45.84 -23.26 6.17
C ARG A 277 -46.77 -22.04 6.08
N VAL A 278 -46.43 -21.08 5.23
CA VAL A 278 -47.20 -19.86 4.97
C VAL A 278 -47.59 -19.82 3.50
N GLU A 279 -48.82 -19.41 3.20
CA GLU A 279 -49.32 -19.29 1.82
C GLU A 279 -48.50 -18.28 1.00
N GLN A 280 -48.32 -18.58 -0.29
CA GLN A 280 -47.51 -17.79 -1.22
C GLN A 280 -47.93 -16.30 -1.27
N ASP A 281 -49.22 -16.01 -1.24
CA ASP A 281 -49.76 -14.63 -1.27
C ASP A 281 -49.37 -13.81 -0.03
N SER A 282 -49.17 -14.47 1.12
CA SER A 282 -48.69 -13.84 2.35
C SER A 282 -47.17 -13.64 2.33
N LEU A 283 -46.42 -14.59 1.76
CA LEU A 283 -44.97 -14.46 1.57
C LEU A 283 -44.63 -13.32 0.59
N ALA A 284 -45.38 -13.17 -0.49
CA ALA A 284 -45.19 -12.08 -1.47
C ALA A 284 -45.34 -10.68 -0.86
N GLN A 285 -46.11 -10.52 0.21
CA GLN A 285 -46.29 -9.24 0.91
C GLN A 285 -45.13 -8.88 1.85
N VAL A 286 -44.41 -9.88 2.38
CA VAL A 286 -43.38 -9.68 3.42
C VAL A 286 -41.96 -9.85 2.87
N LEU A 287 -41.78 -10.62 1.80
CA LEU A 287 -40.46 -10.95 1.25
C LEU A 287 -39.65 -9.71 0.80
N PRO A 288 -40.23 -8.69 0.14
CA PRO A 288 -39.49 -7.47 -0.20
C PRO A 288 -38.94 -6.75 1.05
N ALA A 289 -39.75 -6.67 2.12
CA ALA A 289 -39.34 -6.07 3.38
C ALA A 289 -38.26 -6.90 4.10
N LEU A 290 -38.33 -8.23 4.03
CA LEU A 290 -37.30 -9.14 4.55
C LEU A 290 -35.98 -9.03 3.78
N LEU A 291 -36.04 -8.90 2.45
CA LEU A 291 -34.86 -8.71 1.59
C LEU A 291 -34.21 -7.35 1.85
N GLU A 292 -35.02 -6.30 1.98
CA GLU A 292 -34.56 -4.96 2.36
C GLU A 292 -33.92 -4.97 3.76
N TRP A 293 -34.59 -5.59 4.75
CA TRP A 293 -34.04 -5.76 6.09
C TRP A 293 -32.72 -6.52 6.06
N ARG A 294 -32.61 -7.62 5.31
CA ARG A 294 -31.38 -8.40 5.23
C ARG A 294 -30.25 -7.62 4.56
N ARG A 295 -30.55 -6.90 3.47
CA ARG A 295 -29.57 -6.03 2.82
C ARG A 295 -29.07 -4.97 3.79
N HIS A 296 -29.97 -4.31 4.52
CA HIS A 296 -29.62 -3.36 5.57
C HIS A 296 -28.72 -3.99 6.66
N GLN A 297 -29.02 -5.22 7.11
CA GLN A 297 -28.16 -5.93 8.07
C GLN A 297 -26.77 -6.28 7.50
N GLN A 298 -26.68 -6.67 6.22
CA GLN A 298 -25.41 -6.97 5.56
C GLN A 298 -24.57 -5.70 5.38
N ASP A 299 -25.18 -4.64 4.87
CA ASP A 299 -24.56 -3.32 4.70
C ASP A 299 -24.07 -2.79 6.06
N GLN A 300 -24.89 -2.91 7.11
CA GLN A 300 -24.52 -2.51 8.46
C GLN A 300 -23.36 -3.35 9.00
N SER A 301 -23.37 -4.68 8.80
CA SER A 301 -22.27 -5.55 9.22
C SER A 301 -20.96 -5.18 8.52
N VAL A 302 -21.02 -4.75 7.26
CA VAL A 302 -19.85 -4.25 6.52
C VAL A 302 -19.37 -2.94 7.11
N VAL A 303 -20.26 -1.97 7.36
CA VAL A 303 -19.93 -0.70 8.01
C VAL A 303 -19.31 -0.91 9.38
N ASP A 304 -19.87 -1.78 10.20
CA ASP A 304 -19.36 -2.10 11.55
C ASP A 304 -17.96 -2.71 11.50
N SER A 305 -17.67 -3.52 10.47
CA SER A 305 -16.32 -4.10 10.27
C SER A 305 -15.26 -3.04 9.93
N TRP A 306 -15.66 -1.90 9.38
CA TRP A 306 -14.75 -0.80 9.04
C TRP A 306 -14.49 0.14 10.20
N ARG A 307 -15.39 0.18 11.19
CA ARG A 307 -15.34 1.15 12.30
C ARG A 307 -14.34 0.73 13.36
N HIS A 308 -13.42 1.64 13.65
CA HIS A 308 -12.39 1.50 14.65
C HIS A 308 -12.29 2.78 15.49
N ARG A 309 -11.78 2.62 16.71
CA ARG A 309 -11.50 3.72 17.62
C ARG A 309 -10.08 3.65 18.15
N ILE A 310 -9.54 4.83 18.45
CA ILE A 310 -8.28 4.99 19.16
C ILE A 310 -8.57 5.05 20.66
N LEU A 311 -7.91 4.19 21.41
CA LEU A 311 -7.99 4.13 22.88
C LEU A 311 -6.59 4.13 23.50
N TRP A 312 -6.53 4.52 24.76
CA TRP A 312 -5.29 4.56 25.53
C TRP A 312 -5.39 3.57 26.69
N LYS A 313 -4.49 2.58 26.70
CA LYS A 313 -4.46 1.53 27.74
C LYS A 313 -3.31 1.75 28.70
N PRO A 314 -3.52 1.67 30.03
CA PRO A 314 -2.42 1.70 30.99
C PRO A 314 -1.40 0.60 30.68
N LEU A 315 -0.13 0.97 30.60
CA LEU A 315 0.98 0.05 30.38
C LEU A 315 1.63 -0.33 31.70
N GLN A 316 2.17 -1.55 31.74
CA GLN A 316 3.11 -1.95 32.78
C GLN A 316 4.52 -1.78 32.23
N HIS A 317 5.27 -0.79 32.75
CA HIS A 317 6.66 -0.58 32.35
C HIS A 317 7.63 -1.08 33.42
N PRO A 318 8.74 -1.71 33.00
CA PRO A 318 9.82 -2.07 33.91
C PRO A 318 10.46 -0.79 34.49
N ALA A 319 10.90 -0.85 35.74
CA ALA A 319 11.62 0.25 36.38
C ALA A 319 13.04 0.43 35.80
N GLY A 320 13.55 1.65 35.82
CA GLY A 320 14.94 2.01 35.48
C GLY A 320 15.04 3.11 34.42
N SER A 321 16.25 3.58 34.15
CA SER A 321 16.54 4.64 33.17
C SER A 321 17.20 4.09 31.91
N PRO A 322 17.14 4.82 30.78
CA PRO A 322 18.00 4.53 29.65
C PRO A 322 19.45 4.66 30.11
N GLY A 323 20.32 3.76 29.67
CA GLY A 323 21.76 3.90 29.89
C GLY A 323 22.39 4.79 28.82
N GLY A 324 23.62 5.24 29.09
CA GLY A 324 24.46 5.84 28.05
C GLY A 324 24.23 7.33 27.82
N ARG A 325 24.61 7.80 26.63
CA ARG A 325 24.65 9.23 26.26
C ARG A 325 23.52 9.55 25.29
N TRP A 326 22.75 10.57 25.61
CA TRP A 326 21.58 10.99 24.85
C TRP A 326 21.76 12.40 24.30
N LEU A 327 21.26 12.62 23.09
CA LEU A 327 21.20 13.94 22.48
C LEU A 327 19.80 14.54 22.70
N ALA A 328 19.72 15.67 23.40
CA ALA A 328 18.48 16.41 23.54
C ALA A 328 18.46 17.61 22.58
N VAL A 329 17.53 17.60 21.62
CA VAL A 329 17.35 18.71 20.67
C VAL A 329 16.17 19.56 21.11
N VAL A 330 16.44 20.82 21.46
CA VAL A 330 15.45 21.73 22.04
C VAL A 330 15.30 23.00 21.19
N PRO A 331 14.11 23.64 21.18
CA PRO A 331 13.94 24.92 20.52
C PRO A 331 14.90 25.97 21.07
N ALA A 332 15.45 26.82 20.20
CA ALA A 332 16.35 27.89 20.63
C ALA A 332 15.66 28.84 21.60
N GLY A 333 16.33 29.19 22.70
CA GLY A 333 15.85 30.14 23.69
C GLY A 333 14.80 29.59 24.68
N THR A 334 14.37 28.34 24.55
CA THR A 334 13.42 27.71 25.50
C THR A 334 14.09 26.74 26.47
N GLY A 335 15.37 26.45 26.31
CA GLY A 335 15.97 25.36 27.08
C GLY A 335 16.16 25.67 28.57
N ASP A 336 16.20 26.95 28.95
CA ASP A 336 16.25 27.39 30.36
C ASP A 336 14.84 27.60 30.95
N GLU A 337 13.80 27.35 30.17
CA GLU A 337 12.44 27.31 30.71
C GLU A 337 12.33 26.15 31.69
N GLU A 338 11.71 26.41 32.84
CA GLU A 338 11.50 25.43 33.90
C GLU A 338 10.84 24.15 33.36
N SER A 339 9.93 24.29 32.39
CA SER A 339 9.20 23.18 31.81
C SER A 339 10.03 22.31 30.85
N VAL A 340 11.08 22.86 30.23
CA VAL A 340 12.03 22.10 29.39
C VAL A 340 13.11 21.48 30.27
N SER A 341 13.64 22.25 31.21
CA SER A 341 14.61 21.78 32.20
C SER A 341 14.08 20.58 33.00
N ALA A 342 12.82 20.63 33.45
CA ALA A 342 12.19 19.52 34.17
C ALA A 342 12.12 18.22 33.34
N VAL A 343 11.93 18.32 32.01
CA VAL A 343 11.91 17.15 31.11
C VAL A 343 13.31 16.59 30.93
N LEU A 344 14.32 17.46 30.75
CA LEU A 344 15.72 17.04 30.62
C LEU A 344 16.25 16.42 31.91
N ASP A 345 15.92 16.99 33.06
CA ASP A 345 16.27 16.46 34.38
C ASP A 345 15.63 15.09 34.61
N ALA A 346 14.36 14.93 34.23
CA ALA A 346 13.65 13.66 34.31
C ALA A 346 14.24 12.59 33.38
N ALA A 347 14.64 12.96 32.15
CA ALA A 347 15.30 12.05 31.22
C ALA A 347 16.74 11.69 31.64
N GLY A 348 17.46 12.65 32.24
CA GLY A 348 18.80 12.50 32.80
C GLY A 348 18.87 11.75 34.12
N ALA A 349 17.72 11.46 34.74
CA ALA A 349 17.64 10.79 36.02
C ALA A 349 18.31 9.40 35.98
N HIS A 350 18.93 9.04 37.09
CA HIS A 350 19.66 7.78 37.30
C HIS A 350 20.88 7.54 36.39
N GLY A 351 21.55 8.61 35.93
CA GLY A 351 22.89 8.53 35.34
C GLY A 351 22.97 8.55 33.81
N THR A 352 21.87 8.89 33.13
CA THR A 352 21.86 9.17 31.69
C THR A 352 22.56 10.51 31.42
N GLU A 353 23.57 10.52 30.55
CA GLU A 353 24.24 11.77 30.15
C GLU A 353 23.42 12.46 29.06
N ILE A 354 22.82 13.62 29.35
CA ILE A 354 22.07 14.41 28.37
C ILE A 354 22.96 15.52 27.81
N GLN A 355 23.27 15.44 26.51
CA GLN A 355 23.88 16.54 25.78
C GLN A 355 22.79 17.37 25.09
N ARG A 356 22.63 18.62 25.51
CA ARG A 356 21.65 19.56 24.94
C ARG A 356 22.19 20.27 23.70
N VAL A 357 21.36 20.37 22.67
CA VAL A 357 21.57 21.16 21.46
C VAL A 357 20.35 22.03 21.23
N GLU A 358 20.58 23.33 21.09
CA GLU A 358 19.55 24.31 20.75
C GLU A 358 19.54 24.61 19.25
N THR A 359 18.35 24.74 18.68
CA THR A 359 18.20 25.07 17.26
C THR A 359 16.93 25.86 16.98
N ALA A 360 17.05 26.85 16.08
CA ALA A 360 15.92 27.56 15.48
C ALA A 360 15.80 27.26 13.98
N THR A 361 16.75 26.53 13.40
CA THR A 361 16.82 26.35 11.96
C THR A 361 15.79 25.32 11.48
N SER A 362 15.21 25.61 10.31
CA SER A 362 14.41 24.66 9.53
C SER A 362 15.15 24.25 8.25
N ASP A 363 16.44 24.57 8.15
CA ASP A 363 17.32 24.19 7.07
C ASP A 363 18.07 22.89 7.41
N ARG A 364 18.02 21.92 6.50
CA ARG A 364 18.58 20.57 6.66
C ARG A 364 20.09 20.59 6.82
N GLU A 365 20.80 21.35 5.99
CA GLU A 365 22.27 21.39 6.01
C GLU A 365 22.79 22.10 7.26
N GLU A 366 22.14 23.19 7.66
CA GLU A 366 22.45 23.91 8.90
C GLU A 366 22.21 23.01 10.11
N MET A 367 21.06 22.33 10.17
CA MET A 367 20.73 21.40 11.25
C MET A 367 21.78 20.29 11.34
N ALA A 368 22.15 19.67 10.20
CA ALA A 368 23.17 18.64 10.16
C ALA A 368 24.54 19.16 10.62
N ARG A 369 24.89 20.42 10.31
CA ARG A 369 26.14 21.05 10.77
C ARG A 369 26.14 21.23 12.29
N VAL A 370 25.02 21.68 12.87
CA VAL A 370 24.86 21.82 14.32
C VAL A 370 24.99 20.46 15.01
N LEU A 371 24.35 19.42 14.48
CA LEU A 371 24.43 18.05 15.01
C LEU A 371 25.85 17.48 14.92
N ARG A 372 26.54 17.66 13.79
CA ARG A 372 27.95 17.24 13.64
C ARG A 372 28.89 17.97 14.58
N ALA A 373 28.64 19.26 14.84
CA ALA A 373 29.43 20.03 15.80
C ALA A 373 29.23 19.51 17.24
N ALA A 374 28.00 19.14 17.61
CA ALA A 374 27.70 18.52 18.89
C ALA A 374 28.33 17.13 19.05
N ALA A 375 28.41 16.35 17.96
CA ALA A 375 29.00 15.01 17.96
C ALA A 375 30.55 14.99 17.97
N ARG A 376 31.22 16.15 18.05
CA ARG A 376 32.68 16.20 18.18
C ARG A 376 33.11 15.95 19.63
N PRO A 377 34.18 15.18 19.86
CA PRO A 377 34.74 15.03 21.20
C PRO A 377 35.22 16.39 21.72
N GLU A 378 34.89 16.71 22.97
CA GLU A 378 35.40 17.91 23.64
C GLU A 378 36.92 17.84 23.71
N HIS A 379 37.61 18.63 22.87
CA HIS A 379 39.00 18.94 23.11
C HIS A 379 39.04 19.79 24.37
N GLY A 380 39.47 19.19 25.48
CA GLY A 380 39.48 19.82 26.80
C GLY A 380 40.02 21.25 26.74
N ASP A 381 39.13 22.21 26.97
CA ASP A 381 39.47 23.62 27.10
C ASP A 381 40.10 23.82 28.49
N SER A 382 41.39 23.46 28.60
CA SER A 382 42.18 23.81 29.78
C SER A 382 42.50 25.30 29.73
N ALA A 383 41.71 26.08 30.46
CA ALA A 383 42.07 27.44 30.82
C ALA A 383 43.38 27.43 31.65
N ALA A 384 44.45 27.97 31.04
CA ALA A 384 45.65 28.57 31.63
C ALA A 384 46.17 28.04 32.99
N GLY A 385 47.31 27.32 32.98
CA GLY A 385 48.10 27.06 34.18
C GLY A 385 49.35 26.18 34.00
N ASN A 386 50.45 26.81 33.60
CA ASN A 386 51.87 26.44 33.78
C ASN A 386 52.32 24.95 33.94
N GLY A 387 53.08 24.48 32.92
CA GLY A 387 54.44 23.97 33.17
C GLY A 387 54.67 22.45 33.15
N SER A 388 55.61 22.08 32.29
CA SER A 388 56.46 20.88 32.28
C SER A 388 56.00 19.69 31.42
N ALA A 389 56.84 19.42 30.43
CA ALA A 389 56.84 18.28 29.53
C ALA A 389 56.93 16.93 30.26
N ALA A 390 56.21 15.92 29.74
CA ALA A 390 56.79 14.75 29.07
C ALA A 390 55.76 13.61 28.90
N SER A 391 55.81 12.97 27.72
CA SER A 391 55.47 11.57 27.43
C SER A 391 54.07 11.04 27.72
N ASN A 392 53.22 10.96 26.69
CA ASN A 392 53.01 9.73 25.91
C ASN A 392 51.90 9.99 24.88
N GLY A 393 52.30 10.04 23.59
CA GLY A 393 51.35 10.02 22.50
C GLY A 393 50.73 8.63 22.37
N SER A 394 49.45 8.50 22.75
CA SER A 394 48.55 7.61 22.02
C SER A 394 47.73 8.47 21.09
N SER A 395 47.99 8.33 19.79
CA SER A 395 47.09 8.76 18.72
C SER A 395 45.79 7.97 18.84
N GLY A 396 44.90 8.40 19.74
CA GLY A 396 43.50 8.00 19.71
C GLY A 396 42.91 8.60 18.44
N HIS A 397 42.41 7.76 17.54
CA HIS A 397 41.55 8.21 16.47
C HIS A 397 40.40 9.00 17.09
N ASP A 398 40.17 10.21 16.58
CA ASP A 398 39.11 11.14 16.99
C ASP A 398 37.75 10.56 16.52
N ALA A 399 37.29 9.51 17.20
CA ALA A 399 36.05 8.83 16.86
C ALA A 399 34.85 9.72 17.24
N PRO A 400 33.85 9.88 16.37
CA PRO A 400 32.66 10.67 16.66
C PRO A 400 31.92 10.15 17.90
N VAL A 401 31.32 11.06 18.66
CA VAL A 401 30.53 10.72 19.86
C VAL A 401 29.35 9.83 19.46
N HIS A 402 29.26 8.65 20.07
CA HIS A 402 28.11 7.75 19.91
C HIS A 402 26.99 8.14 20.87
N TYR A 403 25.75 8.16 20.36
CA TYR A 403 24.55 8.39 21.17
C TYR A 403 23.70 7.12 21.23
N ASP A 404 23.11 6.86 22.40
CA ASP A 404 22.22 5.73 22.65
C ASP A 404 20.74 6.09 22.38
N GLY A 405 20.43 7.38 22.31
CA GLY A 405 19.11 7.89 21.95
C GLY A 405 19.09 9.39 21.67
N VAL A 406 18.06 9.85 20.97
CA VAL A 406 17.80 11.27 20.71
C VAL A 406 16.44 11.63 21.28
N LEU A 407 16.36 12.69 22.09
CA LEU A 407 15.11 13.25 22.60
C LEU A 407 14.87 14.63 21.94
N SER A 408 13.88 14.72 21.08
CA SER A 408 13.43 15.97 20.47
C SER A 408 12.30 16.60 21.28
N LEU A 409 12.53 17.84 21.69
CA LEU A 409 11.53 18.72 22.31
C LEU A 409 11.06 19.82 21.33
N LEU A 410 11.39 19.69 20.04
CA LEU A 410 11.08 20.69 19.02
C LEU A 410 9.58 20.95 18.85
N ALA A 411 8.74 19.93 19.12
CA ALA A 411 7.29 20.06 19.09
C ALA A 411 6.74 21.03 20.15
N LEU A 412 7.50 21.31 21.22
CA LEU A 412 7.13 22.25 22.27
C LEU A 412 7.35 23.71 21.86
N THR A 413 7.84 23.97 20.64
CA THR A 413 7.89 25.33 20.08
C THR A 413 6.46 25.90 20.11
N PRO A 414 6.24 27.10 20.69
CA PRO A 414 4.92 27.72 20.70
C PRO A 414 4.35 27.81 19.29
N GLY A 415 3.19 27.19 19.07
CA GLY A 415 2.52 27.19 17.78
C GLY A 415 1.75 28.49 17.52
N THR A 416 1.52 28.80 16.25
CA THR A 416 0.50 29.77 15.86
C THR A 416 -0.84 29.04 15.69
N SER A 417 -1.89 29.55 16.33
CA SER A 417 -3.25 29.04 16.16
C SER A 417 -3.88 29.41 14.82
N ASP A 418 -3.08 29.90 13.87
CA ASP A 418 -3.55 30.29 12.55
C ASP A 418 -3.66 29.08 11.61
N GLY A 419 -3.29 27.86 12.00
CA GLY A 419 -3.42 26.68 11.15
C GLY A 419 -2.42 26.62 9.99
N ALA A 420 -1.34 27.40 10.05
CA ALA A 420 -0.14 27.15 9.26
C ALA A 420 0.54 25.83 9.71
N ALA A 421 1.51 25.36 8.92
CA ALA A 421 2.36 24.23 9.33
C ALA A 421 3.15 24.62 10.59
N PRO A 422 3.02 23.89 11.73
CA PRO A 422 3.70 24.25 12.96
C PRO A 422 5.21 24.16 12.78
N GLU A 423 5.95 25.18 13.22
CA GLU A 423 7.41 25.20 13.12
C GLU A 423 8.04 23.98 13.77
N GLY A 424 7.51 23.57 14.94
CA GLY A 424 7.98 22.37 15.64
C GLY A 424 7.85 21.09 14.80
N THR A 425 6.80 20.96 13.99
CA THR A 425 6.60 19.81 13.09
C THR A 425 7.59 19.84 11.94
N VAL A 426 7.74 21.00 11.28
CA VAL A 426 8.68 21.16 10.16
C VAL A 426 10.11 20.89 10.63
N ARG A 427 10.51 21.47 11.77
CA ARG A 427 11.83 21.23 12.38
C ARG A 427 12.02 19.77 12.80
N THR A 428 10.97 19.08 13.24
CA THR A 428 11.05 17.64 13.56
C THR A 428 11.31 16.81 12.30
N ALA A 429 10.65 17.11 11.18
CA ALA A 429 10.94 16.46 9.90
C ALA A 429 12.39 16.72 9.43
N VAL A 430 12.85 17.96 9.55
CA VAL A 430 14.23 18.36 9.22
C VAL A 430 15.25 17.71 10.16
N LEU A 431 14.95 17.59 11.46
CA LEU A 431 15.81 16.89 12.42
C LEU A 431 15.98 15.43 12.01
N LEU A 432 14.90 14.74 11.63
CA LEU A 432 14.98 13.34 11.20
C LEU A 432 15.87 13.16 9.96
N GLN A 433 15.79 14.09 9.00
CA GLN A 433 16.68 14.11 7.83
C GLN A 433 18.14 14.39 8.24
N ALA A 434 18.35 15.42 9.06
CA ALA A 434 19.66 15.89 9.46
C ALA A 434 20.42 14.91 10.36
N LEU A 435 19.73 14.11 11.19
CA LEU A 435 20.33 13.01 11.94
C LEU A 435 20.99 12.01 11.00
N GLY A 436 20.32 11.67 9.89
CA GLY A 436 20.87 10.84 8.83
C GLY A 436 22.10 11.46 8.18
N ASP A 437 22.03 12.73 7.79
CA ASP A 437 23.15 13.45 7.18
C ASP A 437 24.35 13.60 8.11
N ALA A 438 24.11 13.65 9.42
CA ALA A 438 25.14 13.73 10.45
C ALA A 438 25.75 12.36 10.79
N GLY A 439 25.20 11.25 10.27
CA GLY A 439 25.63 9.90 10.59
C GLY A 439 25.18 9.42 11.98
N ILE A 440 24.19 10.08 12.59
CA ILE A 440 23.65 9.71 13.90
C ILE A 440 22.50 8.72 13.69
N THR A 441 22.73 7.46 14.07
CA THR A 441 21.76 6.36 13.90
C THR A 441 20.93 6.07 15.14
N ALA A 442 21.15 6.81 16.23
CA ALA A 442 20.44 6.63 17.50
C ALA A 442 18.92 6.83 17.36
N PRO A 443 18.09 6.06 18.10
CA PRO A 443 16.64 6.12 18.00
C PRO A 443 16.09 7.48 18.46
N LEU A 444 15.26 8.10 17.62
CA LEU A 444 14.63 9.39 17.89
C LEU A 444 13.30 9.24 18.63
N TRP A 445 13.20 9.88 19.80
CA TRP A 445 11.98 10.10 20.56
C TRP A 445 11.52 11.55 20.42
N CYS A 446 10.25 11.77 20.08
CA CYS A 446 9.67 13.11 19.99
C CYS A 446 8.65 13.33 21.12
N ALA A 447 8.86 14.36 21.93
CA ALA A 447 7.96 14.71 23.01
C ALA A 447 7.01 15.85 22.61
N THR A 448 5.72 15.66 22.89
CA THR A 448 4.68 16.69 22.83
C THR A 448 4.11 16.96 24.23
N ARG A 449 3.26 17.96 24.36
CA ARG A 449 2.55 18.29 25.60
C ARG A 449 1.10 18.63 25.30
N GLY A 450 0.18 17.84 25.86
CA GLY A 450 -1.26 18.05 25.67
C GLY A 450 -1.72 17.92 24.22
N ALA A 451 -1.00 17.13 23.40
CA ALA A 451 -1.33 16.89 22.00
C ALA A 451 -2.36 15.76 21.81
N VAL A 452 -2.55 14.93 22.85
CA VAL A 452 -3.48 13.80 22.85
C VAL A 452 -4.31 13.79 24.13
N SER A 453 -5.50 13.19 24.06
CA SER A 453 -6.36 12.94 25.22
C SER A 453 -6.39 11.45 25.53
N VAL A 454 -6.01 11.06 26.74
CA VAL A 454 -6.06 9.64 27.19
C VAL A 454 -7.40 9.27 27.82
N ALA A 455 -8.22 10.26 28.18
CA ALA A 455 -9.52 10.09 28.81
C ALA A 455 -10.49 11.21 28.42
N ARG A 456 -11.80 10.91 28.39
CA ARG A 456 -12.84 11.91 28.03
C ARG A 456 -12.86 13.18 28.89
N SER A 457 -12.28 13.14 30.08
CA SER A 457 -12.18 14.29 30.99
C SER A 457 -10.99 15.19 30.70
N GLU A 458 -10.08 14.77 29.84
CA GLU A 458 -8.88 15.51 29.46
C GLU A 458 -9.12 16.29 28.16
N THR A 459 -8.63 17.50 28.12
CA THR A 459 -8.71 18.42 26.98
C THR A 459 -7.38 18.44 26.24
N VAL A 460 -7.45 18.47 24.90
CA VAL A 460 -6.27 18.70 24.06
C VAL A 460 -5.96 20.20 24.11
N GLU A 461 -4.84 20.58 24.70
CA GLU A 461 -4.46 22.00 24.91
C GLU A 461 -3.67 22.57 23.73
N ALA A 462 -2.97 21.72 22.98
CA ALA A 462 -2.13 22.12 21.86
C ALA A 462 -2.40 21.23 20.62
N PRO A 463 -3.55 21.41 19.93
CA PRO A 463 -3.93 20.59 18.78
C PRO A 463 -2.89 20.56 17.66
N GLU A 464 -2.12 21.64 17.50
CA GLU A 464 -1.06 21.75 16.51
C GLU A 464 0.07 20.74 16.74
N GLN A 465 0.35 20.36 18.01
CA GLN A 465 1.39 19.39 18.31
C GLN A 465 1.01 17.96 17.90
N ALA A 466 -0.28 17.68 17.67
CA ALA A 466 -0.73 16.41 17.10
C ALA A 466 -0.16 16.17 15.69
N ALA A 467 0.27 17.22 14.98
CA ALA A 467 0.99 17.08 13.71
C ALA A 467 2.25 16.20 13.82
N VAL A 468 3.00 16.31 14.93
CA VAL A 468 4.18 15.47 15.18
C VAL A 468 3.80 14.00 15.37
N TRP A 469 2.62 13.72 15.91
CA TRP A 469 2.12 12.36 16.03
C TRP A 469 1.81 11.73 14.67
N GLY A 470 1.17 12.47 13.78
CA GLY A 470 0.91 12.02 12.41
C GLY A 470 2.21 11.78 11.65
N LEU A 471 3.15 12.73 11.72
CA LEU A 471 4.48 12.62 11.12
C LEU A 471 5.26 11.42 11.67
N GLY A 472 5.27 11.26 13.00
CA GLY A 472 6.05 10.25 13.69
C GLY A 472 5.57 8.82 13.42
N ARG A 473 4.26 8.62 13.20
CA ARG A 473 3.74 7.32 12.74
C ARG A 473 4.24 6.96 11.35
N VAL A 474 4.39 7.92 10.45
CA VAL A 474 5.02 7.69 9.14
C VAL A 474 6.51 7.44 9.29
N ALA A 475 7.18 8.18 10.16
CA ALA A 475 8.61 7.99 10.46
C ALA A 475 8.92 6.60 11.02
N ALA A 476 8.05 6.04 11.85
CA ALA A 476 8.20 4.68 12.35
C ALA A 476 8.16 3.61 11.25
N LEU A 477 7.42 3.86 10.16
CA LEU A 477 7.34 2.96 9.00
C LEU A 477 8.49 3.19 8.00
N GLU A 478 8.93 4.44 7.84
CA GLU A 478 10.00 4.83 6.92
C GLU A 478 11.41 4.72 7.51
N TYR A 479 11.58 4.71 8.83
CA TYR A 479 12.88 4.60 9.51
C TYR A 479 12.79 3.80 10.82
N PRO A 480 12.34 2.52 10.78
CA PRO A 480 12.13 1.73 11.99
C PRO A 480 13.38 1.63 12.87
N ASP A 481 14.56 1.51 12.27
CA ASP A 481 15.84 1.38 12.97
C ASP A 481 16.30 2.65 13.69
N ARG A 482 15.79 3.83 13.30
CA ARG A 482 16.18 5.13 13.84
C ARG A 482 15.04 5.82 14.59
N TRP A 483 13.93 5.13 14.80
CA TRP A 483 12.75 5.70 15.42
C TRP A 483 12.50 5.06 16.78
N GLY A 484 12.60 5.86 17.84
CA GLY A 484 12.27 5.44 19.19
C GLY A 484 10.77 5.50 19.45
N GLY A 485 10.15 6.67 19.26
CA GLY A 485 8.72 6.82 19.47
C GLY A 485 8.22 8.23 19.74
N LEU A 486 6.96 8.30 20.15
CA LEU A 486 6.21 9.51 20.49
C LEU A 486 5.82 9.47 21.96
N ILE A 487 6.02 10.58 22.67
CA ILE A 487 5.66 10.73 24.08
C ILE A 487 4.81 11.99 24.24
N ASP A 488 3.62 11.87 24.80
CA ASP A 488 2.84 13.04 25.23
C ASP A 488 2.98 13.27 26.73
N LEU A 489 3.39 14.47 27.10
CA LEU A 489 3.61 14.90 28.47
C LEU A 489 2.37 15.66 29.01
N PRO A 490 2.13 15.63 30.34
CA PRO A 490 1.08 16.44 30.94
C PRO A 490 1.44 17.93 30.86
N ALA A 491 0.43 18.80 30.94
CA ALA A 491 0.61 20.26 30.97
C ALA A 491 1.61 20.71 32.05
N VAL A 492 1.57 20.05 33.22
CA VAL A 492 2.52 20.22 34.32
C VAL A 492 3.19 18.89 34.58
N LEU A 493 4.52 18.85 34.44
CA LEU A 493 5.32 17.68 34.78
C LEU A 493 5.58 17.64 36.29
N ASP A 494 4.68 16.99 37.04
CA ASP A 494 4.90 16.73 38.46
C ASP A 494 5.96 15.64 38.69
N ALA A 495 6.44 15.52 39.94
CA ALA A 495 7.47 14.54 40.31
C ALA A 495 7.07 13.11 39.92
N ALA A 496 5.79 12.75 40.08
CA ALA A 496 5.31 11.43 39.74
C ALA A 496 5.35 11.16 38.22
N SER A 497 5.04 12.15 37.39
CA SER A 497 5.12 12.04 35.92
C SER A 497 6.57 12.07 35.44
N ALA A 498 7.44 12.85 36.09
CA ALA A 498 8.88 12.87 35.83
C ALA A 498 9.53 11.49 36.07
N ASP A 499 9.24 10.85 37.21
CA ASP A 499 9.75 9.50 37.54
C ASP A 499 9.34 8.42 36.53
N ARG A 500 8.27 8.66 35.76
CA ARG A 500 7.76 7.74 34.74
C ARG A 500 8.34 7.98 33.35
N LEU A 501 9.01 9.11 33.11
CA LEU A 501 9.54 9.44 31.79
C LEU A 501 10.73 8.57 31.40
N ALA A 502 11.75 8.46 32.26
CA ALA A 502 12.95 7.69 31.97
C ALA A 502 12.67 6.20 31.65
N PRO A 503 11.79 5.49 32.39
CA PRO A 503 11.39 4.13 32.02
C PRO A 503 10.83 3.98 30.60
N VAL A 504 10.10 4.99 30.09
CA VAL A 504 9.55 4.97 28.73
C VAL A 504 10.66 5.04 27.69
N LEU A 505 11.65 5.90 27.89
CA LEU A 505 12.80 6.05 26.98
C LEU A 505 13.67 4.79 26.91
N ARG A 506 13.65 3.95 27.95
CA ARG A 506 14.35 2.67 28.00
C ARG A 506 13.60 1.55 27.26
N ALA A 507 12.27 1.51 27.37
CA ALA A 507 11.44 0.39 26.91
C ALA A 507 11.16 0.46 25.40
N ALA A 508 12.20 0.40 24.59
CA ALA A 508 12.11 0.35 23.12
C ALA A 508 11.58 -1.00 22.56
N GLU A 509 11.24 -1.96 23.42
CA GLU A 509 10.68 -3.25 23.00
C GLU A 509 9.15 -3.16 22.86
N GLY A 510 8.70 -2.62 21.72
CA GLY A 510 7.34 -2.79 21.19
C GLY A 510 6.35 -1.64 21.38
N GLU A 511 6.58 -0.71 22.32
CA GLU A 511 5.70 0.46 22.54
C GLU A 511 6.36 1.77 22.12
N ASN A 512 5.85 2.41 21.06
CA ASN A 512 6.42 3.63 20.49
C ASN A 512 5.45 4.81 20.43
N GLN A 513 4.27 4.70 21.06
CA GLN A 513 3.22 5.72 21.09
C GLN A 513 2.62 5.78 22.49
N VAL A 514 3.16 6.70 23.29
CA VAL A 514 2.99 6.69 24.75
C VAL A 514 2.50 8.05 25.26
N ALA A 515 1.61 8.04 26.24
CA ALA A 515 1.21 9.24 26.98
C ALA A 515 1.54 9.06 28.46
N VAL A 516 2.33 9.97 29.01
CA VAL A 516 2.72 9.98 30.43
C VAL A 516 1.76 10.89 31.18
N ARG A 517 1.19 10.38 32.28
CA ARG A 517 0.32 11.16 33.19
C ARG A 517 0.67 10.82 34.65
N ALA A 518 0.19 11.64 35.58
CA ALA A 518 0.43 11.45 37.01
C ALA A 518 -0.07 10.10 37.54
N GLY A 519 -1.13 9.53 36.94
CA GLY A 519 -1.71 8.25 37.35
C GLY A 519 -0.98 7.03 36.76
N ALA A 520 -0.63 7.08 35.48
CA ALA A 520 -0.06 5.95 34.74
C ALA A 520 0.61 6.41 33.45
N VAL A 521 1.34 5.49 32.83
CA VAL A 521 1.77 5.58 31.44
C VAL A 521 0.77 4.83 30.57
N TYR A 522 0.35 5.40 29.45
CA TYR A 522 -0.65 4.83 28.56
C TYR A 522 -0.06 4.54 27.17
N GLY A 523 -0.40 3.39 26.60
CA GLY A 523 -0.08 3.00 25.23
C GLY A 523 -1.28 3.17 24.33
N ARG A 524 -1.05 3.70 23.13
CA ARG A 524 -2.09 3.90 22.12
C ARG A 524 -2.49 2.56 21.49
N ARG A 525 -3.79 2.36 21.28
CA ARG A 525 -4.37 1.18 20.62
C ARG A 525 -5.43 1.58 19.60
N VAL A 526 -5.53 0.83 18.51
CA VAL A 526 -6.65 0.90 17.57
C VAL A 526 -7.49 -0.36 17.75
N THR A 527 -8.78 -0.20 18.02
CA THR A 527 -9.69 -1.30 18.35
C THR A 527 -10.95 -1.24 17.50
N PRO A 528 -11.51 -2.37 17.02
CA PRO A 528 -12.83 -2.37 16.38
C PRO A 528 -13.90 -1.79 17.31
N GLU A 529 -14.75 -0.91 16.79
CA GLU A 529 -15.86 -0.30 17.53
C GLU A 529 -17.11 -0.21 16.63
N PRO A 530 -17.91 -1.30 16.57
CA PRO A 530 -19.21 -1.29 15.90
C PRO A 530 -20.14 -0.18 16.41
N ALA A 531 -21.10 0.22 15.59
CA ALA A 531 -22.10 1.20 15.99
C ALA A 531 -22.90 0.69 17.21
N PRO A 532 -22.94 1.43 18.34
CA PRO A 532 -23.73 1.01 19.50
C PRO A 532 -25.23 1.06 19.25
N ASP A 533 -25.67 1.97 18.38
CA ASP A 533 -27.03 2.11 17.89
C ASP A 533 -26.97 2.54 16.40
N PRO A 534 -26.98 1.58 15.46
CA PRO A 534 -26.91 1.86 14.02
C PRO A 534 -28.03 2.75 13.48
N GLU A 535 -29.19 2.74 14.13
CA GLU A 535 -30.37 3.50 13.71
C GLU A 535 -30.27 4.98 14.09
N ARG A 536 -29.46 5.30 15.11
CA ARG A 536 -29.19 6.67 15.53
C ARG A 536 -28.25 7.35 14.53
N THR A 537 -28.86 8.03 13.57
CA THR A 537 -28.18 8.78 12.51
C THR A 537 -28.44 10.27 12.60
N TRP A 538 -27.52 11.08 12.09
CA TRP A 538 -27.68 12.54 12.02
C TRP A 538 -28.85 12.87 11.10
N GLN A 539 -29.70 13.80 11.55
CA GLN A 539 -30.83 14.31 10.78
C GLN A 539 -30.50 15.72 10.32
N PRO A 540 -29.99 15.90 9.09
CA PRO A 540 -29.66 17.22 8.59
C PRO A 540 -30.94 18.03 8.39
N HIS A 541 -30.91 19.30 8.79
CA HIS A 541 -31.97 20.29 8.59
C HIS A 541 -31.31 21.63 8.28
N GLY A 542 -32.03 22.64 7.77
CA GLY A 542 -31.45 23.93 7.41
C GLY A 542 -30.37 23.82 6.32
N THR A 543 -29.33 24.66 6.41
CA THR A 543 -28.22 24.69 5.46
C THR A 543 -27.04 23.85 5.92
N VAL A 544 -26.52 22.98 5.05
CA VAL A 544 -25.24 22.28 5.25
C VAL A 544 -24.18 22.80 4.28
N LEU A 545 -23.06 23.30 4.83
CA LEU A 545 -21.88 23.71 4.08
C LEU A 545 -20.95 22.52 3.83
N ILE A 546 -20.67 22.21 2.56
CA ILE A 546 -19.73 21.17 2.15
C ILE A 546 -18.54 21.83 1.45
N THR A 547 -17.40 21.89 2.13
CA THR A 547 -16.16 22.39 1.53
C THR A 547 -15.46 21.26 0.77
N GLY A 548 -14.87 21.57 -0.40
CA GLY A 548 -14.52 20.53 -1.36
C GLY A 548 -15.75 19.90 -2.02
N GLY A 549 -16.93 20.54 -1.92
CA GLY A 549 -18.23 19.97 -2.28
C GLY A 549 -18.41 19.59 -3.76
N THR A 550 -17.57 20.11 -4.66
CA THR A 550 -17.54 19.73 -6.07
C THR A 550 -16.52 18.63 -6.39
N GLY A 551 -15.82 18.10 -5.38
CA GLY A 551 -14.91 16.96 -5.50
C GLY A 551 -15.64 15.62 -5.39
N ALA A 552 -14.96 14.51 -5.67
CA ALA A 552 -15.57 13.17 -5.65
C ALA A 552 -16.25 12.84 -4.30
N LEU A 553 -15.50 12.98 -3.19
CA LEU A 553 -16.02 12.74 -1.83
C LEU A 553 -17.17 13.69 -1.49
N GLY A 554 -16.97 14.99 -1.72
CA GLY A 554 -17.99 16.02 -1.49
C GLY A 554 -19.29 15.76 -2.24
N GLY A 555 -19.21 15.24 -3.47
CA GLY A 555 -20.38 14.85 -4.28
C GLY A 555 -21.17 13.68 -3.69
N HIS A 556 -20.50 12.63 -3.19
CA HIS A 556 -21.18 11.52 -2.51
C HIS A 556 -21.88 11.98 -1.22
N VAL A 557 -21.21 12.83 -0.43
CA VAL A 557 -21.79 13.42 0.78
C VAL A 557 -23.00 14.28 0.43
N ALA A 558 -22.89 15.15 -0.59
CA ALA A 558 -24.00 16.01 -1.01
C ALA A 558 -25.24 15.21 -1.40
N ARG A 559 -25.07 14.13 -2.18
CA ARG A 559 -26.18 13.23 -2.57
C ARG A 559 -26.81 12.57 -1.36
N THR A 560 -26.01 12.11 -0.40
CA THR A 560 -26.52 11.49 0.82
C THR A 560 -27.33 12.48 1.65
N LEU A 561 -26.81 13.70 1.86
CA LEU A 561 -27.50 14.73 2.64
C LEU A 561 -28.80 15.20 1.97
N ALA A 562 -28.81 15.31 0.65
CA ALA A 562 -30.02 15.61 -0.12
C ALA A 562 -31.11 14.55 0.06
N ARG A 563 -30.74 13.25 0.07
CA ARG A 563 -31.67 12.15 0.35
C ARG A 563 -32.14 12.09 1.81
N ARG A 564 -31.32 12.59 2.74
CA ARG A 564 -31.58 12.59 4.19
C ARG A 564 -32.32 13.84 4.69
N GLY A 565 -32.77 14.71 3.78
CA GLY A 565 -33.70 15.79 4.11
C GLY A 565 -33.06 17.13 4.49
N ALA A 566 -31.81 17.40 4.08
CA ALA A 566 -31.27 18.76 4.18
C ALA A 566 -32.16 19.74 3.39
N ASP A 567 -32.37 20.96 3.91
CA ASP A 567 -33.18 21.98 3.23
C ASP A 567 -32.39 22.72 2.14
N HIS A 568 -31.10 22.99 2.41
CA HIS A 568 -30.20 23.65 1.48
C HIS A 568 -28.76 23.09 1.60
N LEU A 569 -28.09 22.88 0.47
CA LEU A 569 -26.67 22.51 0.38
C LEU A 569 -25.83 23.65 -0.22
N VAL A 570 -24.78 24.06 0.49
CA VAL A 570 -23.77 25.01 -0.02
C VAL A 570 -22.52 24.22 -0.38
N LEU A 571 -22.23 24.07 -1.67
CA LEU A 571 -21.05 23.39 -2.18
C LEU A 571 -19.94 24.41 -2.45
N ALA A 572 -18.94 24.46 -1.58
CA ALA A 572 -17.84 25.41 -1.66
C ALA A 572 -16.58 24.75 -2.23
N SER A 573 -15.99 25.36 -3.26
CA SER A 573 -14.66 24.98 -3.77
C SER A 573 -13.99 26.16 -4.48
N ARG A 574 -12.66 26.15 -4.64
CA ARG A 574 -11.94 27.22 -5.35
C ARG A 574 -12.48 27.50 -6.76
N ARG A 575 -12.95 26.45 -7.45
CA ARG A 575 -13.47 26.54 -8.82
C ARG A 575 -14.97 26.83 -8.87
N GLY A 576 -15.73 26.54 -7.81
CA GLY A 576 -17.19 26.70 -7.78
C GLY A 576 -17.85 26.01 -8.98
N MET A 577 -18.75 26.72 -9.66
CA MET A 577 -19.45 26.23 -10.87
C MET A 577 -18.51 25.89 -12.04
N ALA A 578 -17.28 26.40 -12.07
CA ALA A 578 -16.31 26.06 -13.10
C ALA A 578 -15.59 24.71 -12.85
N ALA A 579 -15.92 24.00 -11.77
CA ALA A 579 -15.39 22.66 -11.52
C ALA A 579 -16.02 21.63 -12.51
N PRO A 580 -15.23 20.68 -13.04
CA PRO A 580 -15.77 19.61 -13.88
C PRO A 580 -16.88 18.83 -13.13
N GLY A 581 -18.02 18.61 -13.78
CA GLY A 581 -19.15 17.87 -13.18
C GLY A 581 -20.05 18.69 -12.23
N ALA A 582 -19.74 19.98 -11.99
CA ALA A 582 -20.48 20.78 -11.01
C ALA A 582 -21.91 21.14 -11.47
N GLU A 583 -22.11 21.40 -12.76
CA GLU A 583 -23.44 21.67 -13.32
C GLU A 583 -24.34 20.43 -13.24
N GLU A 584 -23.80 19.26 -13.59
CA GLU A 584 -24.50 17.98 -13.53
C GLU A 584 -24.86 17.62 -12.09
N LEU A 585 -23.92 17.75 -11.15
CA LEU A 585 -24.16 17.50 -9.73
C LEU A 585 -25.23 18.45 -9.17
N ARG A 586 -25.17 19.75 -9.50
CA ARG A 586 -26.18 20.72 -9.05
C ARG A 586 -27.56 20.36 -9.60
N ALA A 587 -27.66 20.03 -10.89
CA ALA A 587 -28.93 19.64 -11.52
C ALA A 587 -29.48 18.34 -10.92
N GLU A 588 -28.61 17.38 -10.57
CA GLU A 588 -28.99 16.15 -9.88
C GLU A 588 -29.59 16.45 -8.50
N LEU A 589 -28.91 17.24 -7.67
CA LEU A 589 -29.35 17.56 -6.32
C LEU A 589 -30.66 18.37 -6.34
N LEU A 590 -30.81 19.36 -7.24
CA LEU A 590 -32.06 20.12 -7.36
C LEU A 590 -33.28 19.23 -7.67
N ARG A 591 -33.10 18.09 -8.35
CA ARG A 591 -34.21 17.14 -8.63
C ARG A 591 -34.71 16.42 -7.39
N THR A 592 -33.94 16.37 -6.30
CA THR A 592 -34.40 15.78 -5.03
C THR A 592 -35.25 16.76 -4.21
N GLY A 593 -35.34 18.03 -4.63
CA GLY A 593 -36.11 19.08 -3.95
C GLY A 593 -35.32 19.92 -2.96
N VAL A 594 -34.00 19.67 -2.79
CA VAL A 594 -33.13 20.46 -1.92
C VAL A 594 -32.66 21.76 -2.60
N GLY A 595 -32.52 22.84 -1.84
CA GLY A 595 -31.85 24.06 -2.31
C GLY A 595 -30.35 23.81 -2.54
N VAL A 596 -29.75 24.35 -3.61
CA VAL A 596 -28.32 24.12 -3.91
C VAL A 596 -27.65 25.40 -4.39
N SER A 597 -26.63 25.81 -3.64
CA SER A 597 -25.71 26.91 -4.00
C SER A 597 -24.31 26.35 -4.22
N VAL A 598 -23.73 26.56 -5.40
CA VAL A 598 -22.33 26.20 -5.67
C VAL A 598 -21.51 27.48 -5.72
N ILE A 599 -20.58 27.64 -4.78
CA ILE A 599 -19.86 28.90 -4.54
C ILE A 599 -18.37 28.70 -4.79
N ALA A 600 -17.80 29.58 -5.62
CA ALA A 600 -16.35 29.69 -5.76
C ALA A 600 -15.78 30.36 -4.50
N CYS A 601 -15.09 29.60 -3.65
CA CYS A 601 -14.55 30.09 -2.38
C CYS A 601 -13.26 29.33 -2.03
N ASP A 602 -12.20 30.08 -1.68
CA ASP A 602 -11.06 29.53 -0.95
C ASP A 602 -11.38 29.59 0.54
N VAL A 603 -11.59 28.43 1.16
CA VAL A 603 -11.94 28.32 2.59
C VAL A 603 -10.76 28.64 3.49
N SER A 604 -9.53 28.57 2.97
CA SER A 604 -8.32 28.98 3.69
C SER A 604 -8.15 30.51 3.75
N ASP A 605 -8.98 31.26 3.02
CA ASP A 605 -9.04 32.72 3.07
C ASP A 605 -10.20 33.19 3.95
N ARG A 606 -9.87 33.96 4.99
CA ARG A 606 -10.82 34.40 6.02
C ARG A 606 -11.95 35.25 5.44
N GLU A 607 -11.62 36.20 4.58
CA GLU A 607 -12.60 37.15 4.03
C GLU A 607 -13.55 36.47 3.04
N SER A 608 -13.02 35.57 2.21
CA SER A 608 -13.81 34.73 1.31
C SER A 608 -14.80 33.85 2.10
N LEU A 609 -14.33 33.17 3.15
CA LEU A 609 -15.20 32.34 3.98
C LEU A 609 -16.25 33.17 4.72
N ARG A 610 -15.88 34.33 5.25
CA ARG A 610 -16.83 35.27 5.89
C ARG A 610 -17.91 35.73 4.92
N SER A 611 -17.53 36.05 3.67
CA SER A 611 -18.48 36.43 2.62
C SER A 611 -19.39 35.27 2.23
N LEU A 612 -18.89 34.04 2.22
CA LEU A 612 -19.69 32.85 1.96
C LEU A 612 -20.71 32.62 3.07
N LEU A 613 -20.28 32.68 4.34
CA LEU A 613 -21.17 32.49 5.49
C LEU A 613 -22.28 33.55 5.54
N ALA A 614 -21.94 34.81 5.23
CA ALA A 614 -22.93 35.89 5.13
C ALA A 614 -23.90 35.74 3.94
N SER A 615 -23.64 34.83 3.00
CA SER A 615 -24.54 34.55 1.87
C SER A 615 -25.52 33.40 2.13
N VAL A 616 -25.43 32.73 3.28
CA VAL A 616 -26.38 31.70 3.68
C VAL A 616 -27.76 32.34 3.94
N PRO A 617 -28.86 31.80 3.38
CA PRO A 617 -30.19 32.40 3.55
C PRO A 617 -30.66 32.36 5.01
N ASP A 618 -31.20 33.48 5.51
CA ASP A 618 -31.78 33.55 6.86
C ASP A 618 -32.96 32.58 7.05
N GLU A 619 -33.69 32.25 5.97
CA GLU A 619 -34.80 31.28 6.01
C GLU A 619 -34.32 29.83 6.28
N HIS A 620 -33.05 29.54 5.96
CA HIS A 620 -32.41 28.24 6.14
C HIS A 620 -31.05 28.44 6.81
N PRO A 621 -31.00 28.62 8.14
CA PRO A 621 -29.74 28.92 8.84
C PRO A 621 -28.71 27.80 8.68
N LEU A 622 -27.43 28.14 8.86
CA LEU A 622 -26.35 27.16 8.84
C LEU A 622 -26.41 26.26 10.08
N THR A 623 -26.51 24.96 9.87
CA THR A 623 -26.72 23.95 10.93
C THR A 623 -25.74 22.80 10.82
N GLY A 624 -24.99 22.71 9.71
CA GLY A 624 -24.05 21.64 9.46
C GLY A 624 -22.85 22.10 8.65
N VAL A 625 -21.66 21.62 9.01
CA VAL A 625 -20.44 21.79 8.22
C VAL A 625 -19.84 20.43 7.95
N VAL A 626 -19.47 20.17 6.70
CA VAL A 626 -18.68 19.00 6.28
C VAL A 626 -17.44 19.47 5.54
N HIS A 627 -16.28 19.25 6.12
CA HIS A 627 -14.99 19.64 5.56
C HIS A 627 -14.34 18.48 4.81
N THR A 628 -14.50 18.46 3.48
CA THR A 628 -13.91 17.43 2.59
C THR A 628 -12.72 17.96 1.78
N ALA A 629 -12.39 19.25 1.90
CA ALA A 629 -11.31 19.85 1.13
C ALA A 629 -9.95 19.27 1.54
N GLY A 630 -9.12 18.98 0.55
CA GLY A 630 -7.78 18.44 0.76
C GLY A 630 -7.02 18.30 -0.55
N VAL A 631 -5.70 18.38 -0.46
CA VAL A 631 -4.76 18.10 -1.54
C VAL A 631 -3.79 17.05 -1.01
N LEU A 632 -3.45 16.06 -1.85
CA LEU A 632 -2.35 15.15 -1.60
C LEU A 632 -1.07 15.76 -2.17
N ASP A 633 0.01 15.69 -1.39
CA ASP A 633 1.35 16.02 -1.83
C ASP A 633 2.32 14.99 -1.25
N ASP A 634 2.19 13.76 -1.75
CA ASP A 634 2.87 12.57 -1.21
C ASP A 634 4.38 12.57 -1.55
N GLY A 635 5.19 12.16 -0.59
CA GLY A 635 6.62 11.97 -0.73
C GLY A 635 7.20 11.38 0.55
N VAL A 636 8.25 10.56 0.39
CA VAL A 636 9.03 10.07 1.54
C VAL A 636 9.56 11.24 2.36
N LEU A 637 9.69 11.03 3.66
CA LEU A 637 10.14 12.03 4.61
C LEU A 637 11.47 12.67 4.20
N ASP A 638 12.40 11.92 3.62
CA ASP A 638 13.70 12.45 3.15
C ASP A 638 13.58 13.56 2.09
N ARG A 639 12.48 13.57 1.32
CA ARG A 639 12.21 14.55 0.26
C ARG A 639 11.16 15.59 0.63
N LEU A 640 10.66 15.58 1.86
CA LEU A 640 9.76 16.63 2.31
C LEU A 640 10.54 17.92 2.57
N THR A 641 10.02 19.02 2.04
CA THR A 641 10.52 20.37 2.29
C THR A 641 9.48 21.17 3.06
N PRO A 642 9.87 22.25 3.75
CA PRO A 642 8.92 23.13 4.45
C PRO A 642 7.73 23.57 3.58
N ASP A 643 7.98 23.92 2.31
CA ASP A 643 6.94 24.38 1.38
C ASP A 643 5.87 23.31 1.10
N ARG A 644 6.25 22.02 1.07
CA ARG A 644 5.32 20.89 0.88
C ARG A 644 4.43 20.66 2.10
N PHE A 645 4.82 21.14 3.28
CA PHE A 645 3.90 21.19 4.43
C PHE A 645 2.89 22.33 4.28
N THR A 646 3.34 23.50 3.80
CA THR A 646 2.50 24.70 3.70
C THR A 646 1.25 24.47 2.87
N GLU A 647 1.36 23.83 1.69
CA GLU A 647 0.21 23.60 0.82
C GLU A 647 -0.85 22.66 1.44
N VAL A 648 -0.39 21.53 2.02
CA VAL A 648 -1.27 20.54 2.66
C VAL A 648 -1.97 21.16 3.88
N PHE A 649 -1.22 21.85 4.75
CA PHE A 649 -1.77 22.51 5.93
C PHE A 649 -2.73 23.64 5.58
N ARG A 650 -2.43 24.44 4.54
CA ARG A 650 -3.35 25.48 4.07
C ARG A 650 -4.70 24.89 3.63
N SER A 651 -4.68 23.80 2.85
CA SER A 651 -5.93 23.22 2.33
C SER A 651 -6.78 22.54 3.39
N LYS A 652 -6.15 21.89 4.39
CA LYS A 652 -6.83 21.13 5.45
C LYS A 652 -6.94 21.88 6.77
N VAL A 653 -5.78 22.16 7.40
CA VAL A 653 -5.71 22.69 8.77
C VAL A 653 -6.21 24.12 8.84
N ARG A 654 -5.64 25.04 8.04
CA ARG A 654 -6.07 26.45 8.01
C ARG A 654 -7.57 26.58 7.73
N SER A 655 -8.08 25.80 6.77
CA SER A 655 -9.50 25.79 6.42
C SER A 655 -10.38 25.33 7.60
N ALA A 656 -10.01 24.24 8.29
CA ALA A 656 -10.74 23.73 9.43
C ALA A 656 -10.70 24.68 10.64
N VAL A 657 -9.55 25.32 10.91
CA VAL A 657 -9.41 26.34 11.96
C VAL A 657 -10.29 27.55 11.67
N LEU A 658 -10.30 28.06 10.43
CA LEU A 658 -11.18 29.18 10.06
C LEU A 658 -12.66 28.82 10.13
N LEU A 659 -13.03 27.59 9.75
CA LEU A 659 -14.39 27.09 9.95
C LEU A 659 -14.74 27.05 11.45
N ASP A 660 -13.88 26.50 12.31
CA ASP A 660 -14.12 26.48 13.76
C ASP A 660 -14.38 27.88 14.32
N GLU A 661 -13.52 28.84 13.96
CA GLU A 661 -13.57 30.21 14.43
C GLU A 661 -14.83 30.95 13.96
N LEU A 662 -15.14 30.87 12.66
CA LEU A 662 -16.21 31.66 12.05
C LEU A 662 -17.59 31.05 12.23
N THR A 663 -17.69 29.75 12.54
CA THR A 663 -18.97 29.07 12.84
C THR A 663 -19.08 28.71 14.32
N ARG A 664 -18.41 29.45 15.20
CA ARG A 664 -18.41 29.18 16.65
C ARG A 664 -19.73 29.56 17.32
N GLU A 665 -20.35 30.64 16.86
CA GLU A 665 -21.59 31.19 17.41
C GLU A 665 -22.84 30.61 16.72
N GLU A 666 -22.64 29.79 15.67
CA GLU A 666 -23.71 29.12 14.93
C GLU A 666 -24.19 27.88 15.70
N ASP A 667 -25.51 27.65 15.70
CA ASP A 667 -26.15 26.48 16.33
C ASP A 667 -26.02 25.23 15.45
N LEU A 668 -24.78 24.77 15.27
CA LEU A 668 -24.51 23.59 14.46
C LEU A 668 -25.01 22.32 15.16
N SER A 669 -25.65 21.45 14.39
CA SER A 669 -25.96 20.07 14.77
C SER A 669 -24.81 19.10 14.43
N ALA A 670 -23.99 19.43 13.43
CA ALA A 670 -22.83 18.65 13.04
C ALA A 670 -21.68 19.50 12.49
N PHE A 671 -20.45 19.11 12.81
CA PHE A 671 -19.23 19.67 12.25
C PHE A 671 -18.28 18.50 11.95
N VAL A 672 -18.27 18.04 10.70
CA VAL A 672 -17.60 16.80 10.29
C VAL A 672 -16.31 17.14 9.55
N LEU A 673 -15.17 16.62 10.02
CA LEU A 673 -13.86 16.78 9.41
C LEU A 673 -13.44 15.50 8.70
N PHE A 674 -13.05 15.59 7.43
CA PHE A 674 -12.50 14.46 6.69
C PHE A 674 -10.99 14.37 6.93
N SER A 675 -10.65 13.54 7.92
CA SER A 675 -9.29 13.09 8.21
C SER A 675 -8.94 11.87 7.34
N SER A 676 -7.84 11.19 7.66
CA SER A 676 -7.38 10.02 6.91
C SER A 676 -6.83 8.95 7.84
N ALA A 677 -7.01 7.67 7.50
CA ALA A 677 -6.39 6.54 8.19
C ALA A 677 -4.86 6.68 8.32
N SER A 678 -4.20 7.45 7.44
CA SER A 678 -2.77 7.80 7.55
C SER A 678 -2.45 8.57 8.84
N SER A 679 -3.35 9.43 9.36
CA SER A 679 -3.15 10.06 10.67
C SER A 679 -3.28 9.06 11.80
N ALA A 680 -4.05 7.98 11.66
CA ALA A 680 -4.27 7.02 12.73
C ALA A 680 -3.25 5.87 12.74
N MET A 681 -2.85 5.40 11.56
CA MET A 681 -1.99 4.23 11.38
C MET A 681 -0.60 4.55 10.80
N GLY A 682 -0.43 5.74 10.22
CA GLY A 682 0.70 6.01 9.34
C GLY A 682 0.47 5.42 7.94
N ASN A 683 1.11 6.01 6.94
CA ASN A 683 1.25 5.45 5.59
C ASN A 683 2.57 5.95 5.01
N PRO A 684 3.50 5.09 4.59
CA PRO A 684 4.75 5.51 3.98
C PRO A 684 4.51 6.49 2.82
N GLY A 685 5.33 7.54 2.75
CA GLY A 685 5.20 8.61 1.76
C GLY A 685 4.15 9.68 2.10
N GLN A 686 3.48 9.61 3.25
CA GLN A 686 2.41 10.56 3.60
C GLN A 686 2.69 11.37 4.87
N GLY A 687 3.96 11.71 5.15
CA GLY A 687 4.36 12.37 6.40
C GLY A 687 3.67 13.72 6.67
N ASN A 688 3.68 14.64 5.69
CA ASN A 688 2.99 15.93 5.75
C ASN A 688 1.46 15.80 5.81
N TYR A 689 0.90 14.84 5.08
CA TYR A 689 -0.53 14.57 5.04
C TYR A 689 -1.05 13.95 6.35
N ALA A 690 -0.37 12.94 6.89
CA ALA A 690 -0.67 12.33 8.18
C ALA A 690 -0.58 13.38 9.30
N ALA A 691 0.43 14.26 9.26
CA ALA A 691 0.57 15.37 10.19
C ALA A 691 -0.64 16.33 10.14
N ALA A 692 -1.04 16.80 8.96
CA ALA A 692 -2.19 17.69 8.81
C ALA A 692 -3.50 17.06 9.30
N ASN A 693 -3.74 15.79 8.98
CA ASN A 693 -4.94 15.08 9.40
C ASN A 693 -4.97 14.81 10.92
N ALA A 694 -3.82 14.57 11.56
CA ALA A 694 -3.74 14.45 13.01
C ALA A 694 -4.13 15.74 13.75
N VAL A 695 -3.87 16.91 13.15
CA VAL A 695 -4.36 18.19 13.69
C VAL A 695 -5.89 18.31 13.56
N LEU A 696 -6.51 17.79 12.50
CA LEU A 696 -7.97 17.74 12.38
C LEU A 696 -8.60 16.86 13.47
N ASP A 697 -7.97 15.72 13.77
CA ASP A 697 -8.39 14.83 14.85
C ASP A 697 -8.36 15.56 16.20
N ALA A 698 -7.24 16.23 16.48
CA ALA A 698 -7.06 17.03 17.70
C ALA A 698 -8.00 18.25 17.78
N LEU A 699 -8.30 18.91 16.66
CA LEU A 699 -9.26 20.01 16.60
C LEU A 699 -10.68 19.54 16.93
N ALA A 700 -11.07 18.32 16.53
CA ALA A 700 -12.37 17.77 16.88
C ALA A 700 -12.47 17.45 18.38
N GLU A 701 -11.40 16.93 18.99
CA GLU A 701 -11.31 16.72 20.44
C GLU A 701 -11.45 18.05 21.21
N ASP A 702 -10.69 19.09 20.82
CA ASP A 702 -10.76 20.42 21.43
C ASP A 702 -12.14 21.07 21.27
N ARG A 703 -12.73 21.02 20.07
CA ARG A 703 -14.05 21.59 19.81
C ARG A 703 -15.14 20.90 20.65
N ARG A 704 -15.07 19.57 20.82
CA ARG A 704 -15.96 18.83 21.74
C ARG A 704 -15.73 19.20 23.20
N ALA A 705 -14.49 19.38 23.63
CA ALA A 705 -14.17 19.83 24.98
C ALA A 705 -14.78 21.21 25.30
N ARG A 706 -14.89 22.09 24.31
CA ARG A 706 -15.61 23.38 24.39
C ARG A 706 -17.13 23.25 24.34
N GLY A 707 -17.68 22.04 24.25
CA GLY A 707 -19.12 21.77 24.19
C GLY A 707 -19.74 21.97 22.81
N LEU A 708 -18.94 22.18 21.77
CA LEU A 708 -19.40 22.35 20.39
C LEU A 708 -19.38 21.01 19.66
N PRO A 709 -20.27 20.77 18.68
CA PRO A 709 -20.23 19.54 17.89
C PRO A 709 -18.94 19.50 17.05
N ALA A 710 -18.32 18.31 16.98
CA ALA A 710 -17.24 18.00 16.06
C ALA A 710 -17.05 16.48 15.93
N THR A 711 -16.83 16.00 14.71
CA THR A 711 -16.45 14.61 14.47
C THR A 711 -15.39 14.58 13.37
N SER A 712 -14.16 14.18 13.72
CA SER A 712 -13.11 13.87 12.75
C SER A 712 -13.15 12.39 12.40
N ILE A 713 -13.26 12.09 11.11
CA ILE A 713 -13.33 10.71 10.61
C ILE A 713 -12.06 10.44 9.80
N ALA A 714 -11.23 9.53 10.32
CA ALA A 714 -10.02 9.05 9.65
C ALA A 714 -10.38 7.97 8.63
N TRP A 715 -10.63 8.39 7.39
CA TRP A 715 -11.08 7.51 6.31
C TRP A 715 -9.95 6.66 5.71
N GLY A 716 -10.24 5.38 5.45
CA GLY A 716 -9.53 4.54 4.48
C GLY A 716 -9.82 4.96 3.03
N ALA A 717 -9.34 4.19 2.05
CA ALA A 717 -9.56 4.50 0.64
C ALA A 717 -11.03 4.33 0.24
N TRP A 718 -11.59 5.31 -0.49
CA TRP A 718 -12.92 5.24 -1.08
C TRP A 718 -12.83 4.76 -2.54
N GLY A 719 -13.75 3.91 -2.99
CA GLY A 719 -13.87 3.53 -4.40
C GLY A 719 -14.52 4.63 -5.27
N GLY A 720 -14.36 4.54 -6.58
CA GLY A 720 -15.17 5.32 -7.53
C GLY A 720 -14.70 6.76 -7.85
N GLY A 721 -13.47 7.14 -7.49
CA GLY A 721 -12.85 8.41 -7.88
C GLY A 721 -12.32 9.27 -6.70
N GLY A 722 -11.57 10.33 -7.00
CA GLY A 722 -11.01 11.27 -5.99
C GLY A 722 -9.52 11.10 -5.73
N MET A 723 -9.04 11.46 -4.53
CA MET A 723 -7.62 11.38 -4.13
C MET A 723 -7.02 9.97 -4.25
N ALA A 724 -7.86 8.93 -4.20
CA ALA A 724 -7.48 7.52 -4.38
C ALA A 724 -7.91 6.93 -5.74
N GLY A 725 -8.44 7.74 -6.67
CA GLY A 725 -9.07 7.27 -7.91
C GLY A 725 -8.22 7.43 -9.18
N GLY A 726 -6.94 7.78 -9.06
CA GLY A 726 -6.01 7.74 -10.19
C GLY A 726 -5.55 6.31 -10.45
N ALA A 727 -5.35 5.92 -11.72
CA ALA A 727 -4.95 4.54 -12.06
C ALA A 727 -3.66 4.11 -11.34
N ASP A 728 -2.73 5.04 -11.09
CA ASP A 728 -1.50 4.78 -10.32
C ASP A 728 -1.74 4.69 -8.81
N ALA A 729 -2.63 5.53 -8.26
CA ALA A 729 -3.00 5.50 -6.84
C ALA A 729 -3.81 4.24 -6.47
N GLU A 730 -4.73 3.80 -7.34
CA GLU A 730 -5.46 2.54 -7.18
C GLU A 730 -4.53 1.33 -7.31
N ARG A 731 -3.56 1.38 -8.23
CA ARG A 731 -2.51 0.37 -8.32
C ARG A 731 -1.71 0.35 -7.03
N GLN A 732 -1.08 1.44 -6.61
CA GLN A 732 -0.26 1.50 -5.39
C GLN A 732 -1.02 1.04 -4.13
N ALA A 733 -2.27 1.49 -3.96
CA ALA A 733 -3.13 1.11 -2.85
C ALA A 733 -3.43 -0.41 -2.85
N ARG A 734 -3.74 -0.99 -4.01
CA ARG A 734 -3.93 -2.45 -4.14
C ARG A 734 -2.65 -3.23 -3.88
N HIS A 735 -1.49 -2.73 -4.31
CA HIS A 735 -0.18 -3.36 -4.06
C HIS A 735 0.16 -3.34 -2.56
N ALA A 736 -0.15 -2.24 -1.87
CA ALA A 736 -0.01 -2.12 -0.42
C ALA A 736 -1.07 -2.91 0.38
N GLY A 737 -2.05 -3.55 -0.28
CA GLY A 737 -3.14 -4.28 0.38
C GLY A 737 -4.23 -3.40 1.00
N VAL A 738 -4.34 -2.13 0.58
CA VAL A 738 -5.37 -1.21 1.02
C VAL A 738 -6.69 -1.55 0.32
N LEU A 739 -7.69 -1.95 1.10
CA LEU A 739 -9.03 -2.25 0.62
C LEU A 739 -9.82 -0.95 0.39
N THR A 740 -10.53 -0.86 -0.73
CA THR A 740 -11.40 0.29 -1.05
C THR A 740 -12.79 0.08 -0.47
N MET A 741 -13.37 1.13 0.11
CA MET A 741 -14.71 1.14 0.67
C MET A 741 -15.74 1.63 -0.35
N ASP A 742 -16.95 1.08 -0.28
CA ASP A 742 -18.09 1.58 -1.03
C ASP A 742 -18.50 2.98 -0.53
N PRO A 743 -18.62 4.00 -1.41
CA PRO A 743 -18.97 5.35 -1.00
C PRO A 743 -20.34 5.52 -0.33
N GLU A 744 -21.34 4.71 -0.68
CA GLU A 744 -22.68 4.79 -0.08
C GLU A 744 -22.64 4.25 1.36
N LEU A 745 -21.97 3.12 1.57
CA LEU A 745 -21.74 2.56 2.90
C LEU A 745 -20.86 3.47 3.75
N ALA A 746 -19.83 4.09 3.17
CA ALA A 746 -19.00 5.06 3.88
C ALA A 746 -19.82 6.30 4.29
N CYS A 747 -20.74 6.78 3.44
CA CYS A 747 -21.69 7.83 3.82
C CYS A 747 -22.65 7.38 4.93
N ALA A 748 -23.07 6.12 4.98
CA ALA A 748 -23.87 5.60 6.10
C ALA A 748 -23.11 5.68 7.43
N ALA A 749 -21.82 5.29 7.43
CA ALA A 749 -20.94 5.43 8.58
C ALA A 749 -20.78 6.91 9.02
N LEU A 750 -20.66 7.83 8.06
CA LEU A 750 -20.62 9.28 8.35
C LEU A 750 -21.88 9.73 9.09
N MET A 751 -23.07 9.33 8.62
CA MET A 751 -24.33 9.73 9.24
C MET A 751 -24.46 9.20 10.68
N GLN A 752 -23.96 7.99 10.96
CA GLN A 752 -23.93 7.43 12.31
C GLN A 752 -22.96 8.21 13.21
N LEU A 753 -21.71 8.38 12.76
CA LEU A 753 -20.65 9.04 13.53
C LEU A 753 -20.94 10.52 13.80
N ALA A 754 -21.60 11.22 12.88
CA ALA A 754 -22.01 12.62 13.08
C ALA A 754 -23.07 12.77 14.19
N ALA A 755 -23.88 11.74 14.46
CA ALA A 755 -24.85 11.74 15.58
C ALA A 755 -24.23 11.30 16.91
N GLU A 756 -23.02 10.75 16.90
CA GLU A 756 -22.33 10.32 18.10
C GLU A 756 -21.65 11.50 18.81
N SER A 757 -21.37 11.33 20.10
CA SER A 757 -20.61 12.31 20.89
C SER A 757 -19.11 12.09 20.83
N ALA A 758 -18.66 11.00 20.19
CA ALA A 758 -17.25 10.71 20.02
C ALA A 758 -16.62 11.73 19.04
N PRO A 759 -15.55 12.44 19.45
CA PRO A 759 -14.86 13.42 18.60
C PRO A 759 -14.11 12.79 17.43
N THR A 760 -13.64 11.55 17.58
CA THR A 760 -12.75 10.90 16.62
C THR A 760 -13.18 9.46 16.36
N ALA A 761 -13.08 9.04 15.10
CA ALA A 761 -13.28 7.65 14.68
C ALA A 761 -12.42 7.34 13.45
N MET A 762 -12.04 6.09 13.27
CA MET A 762 -11.40 5.60 12.06
C MET A 762 -12.38 4.68 11.32
N VAL A 763 -12.54 4.91 10.02
CA VAL A 763 -13.39 4.07 9.16
C VAL A 763 -12.55 3.61 7.99
N ALA A 764 -12.10 2.36 8.03
CA ALA A 764 -11.25 1.77 7.02
C ALA A 764 -11.51 0.27 6.89
N ALA A 765 -11.50 -0.22 5.66
CA ALA A 765 -11.47 -1.65 5.39
C ALA A 765 -10.05 -2.18 5.70
N VAL A 766 -9.89 -2.77 6.88
CA VAL A 766 -8.61 -3.35 7.35
C VAL A 766 -8.59 -4.84 7.06
N ASP A 767 -7.55 -5.32 6.35
CA ASP A 767 -7.33 -6.75 6.16
C ASP A 767 -6.69 -7.35 7.43
N THR A 768 -7.55 -7.92 8.28
CA THR A 768 -7.15 -8.48 9.58
C THR A 768 -6.17 -9.65 9.44
N ALA A 769 -6.22 -10.41 8.35
CA ALA A 769 -5.33 -11.55 8.11
C ALA A 769 -3.89 -11.10 7.82
N ARG A 770 -3.72 -9.97 7.12
CA ARG A 770 -2.41 -9.36 6.89
C ARG A 770 -1.85 -8.66 8.14
N THR A 771 -2.69 -8.01 8.94
CA THR A 771 -2.25 -7.37 10.20
C THR A 771 -1.93 -8.35 11.33
N ALA A 772 -2.52 -9.55 11.33
CA ALA A 772 -2.24 -10.59 12.33
C ALA A 772 -0.90 -11.33 12.10
N GLY A 773 -0.37 -11.28 10.86
CA GLY A 773 0.83 -12.01 10.45
C GLY A 773 2.17 -11.30 10.69
N GLY A 774 2.19 -10.13 11.32
CA GLY A 774 3.45 -9.44 11.59
C GLY A 774 3.24 -8.14 12.35
N PHE A 775 3.56 -8.16 13.64
CA PHE A 775 3.87 -6.92 14.35
C PHE A 775 5.15 -6.36 13.71
N GLN A 776 4.99 -5.45 12.75
CA GLN A 776 6.12 -4.73 12.16
C GLN A 776 6.74 -3.88 13.28
N PRO A 777 8.05 -3.97 13.56
CA PRO A 777 8.72 -3.07 14.48
C PRO A 777 8.39 -1.62 14.10
N GLY A 778 7.76 -0.86 15.00
CA GLY A 778 7.38 0.53 14.76
C GLY A 778 5.93 0.78 14.30
N GLY A 779 5.15 -0.25 13.93
CA GLY A 779 3.75 -0.09 13.53
C GLY A 779 2.79 0.21 14.71
N PRO A 780 1.58 0.75 14.46
CA PRO A 780 0.57 0.94 15.50
C PRO A 780 0.07 -0.41 16.04
N ALA A 781 0.01 -0.55 17.36
CA ALA A 781 -0.58 -1.73 18.00
C ALA A 781 -2.11 -1.77 17.76
N VAL A 782 -2.57 -2.70 16.94
CA VAL A 782 -4.00 -3.00 16.71
C VAL A 782 -4.42 -4.09 17.68
N ASP A 783 -5.44 -3.83 18.49
CA ASP A 783 -5.98 -4.81 19.44
C ASP A 783 -7.22 -5.46 18.83
N LEU A 784 -7.06 -6.69 18.32
CA LEU A 784 -8.13 -7.45 17.68
C LEU A 784 -8.80 -8.39 18.69
N PRO A 785 -10.14 -8.45 18.75
CA PRO A 785 -10.84 -9.34 19.65
C PRO A 785 -10.51 -10.81 19.34
N GLY A 786 -9.89 -11.51 20.31
CA GLY A 786 -9.54 -12.93 20.23
C GLY A 786 -8.05 -13.25 20.04
N GLY A 787 -7.18 -12.24 19.90
CA GLY A 787 -5.73 -12.44 19.94
C GLY A 787 -5.23 -12.69 21.37
N PRO A 788 -4.24 -13.57 21.62
CA PRO A 788 -3.67 -13.74 22.94
C PRO A 788 -3.05 -12.42 23.40
N GLY A 789 -3.65 -11.82 24.43
CA GLY A 789 -3.08 -10.69 25.15
C GLY A 789 -1.87 -11.13 25.96
N THR A 790 -0.73 -11.26 25.30
CA THR A 790 0.60 -11.38 25.91
C THR A 790 1.63 -11.10 24.82
N ALA A 791 2.61 -10.24 25.11
CA ALA A 791 3.83 -10.08 24.32
C ALA A 791 4.46 -11.46 24.05
N GLN A 792 4.26 -11.98 22.84
CA GLN A 792 5.12 -13.01 22.28
C GLN A 792 6.18 -12.29 21.46
N ALA A 793 7.43 -12.54 21.84
CA ALA A 793 8.62 -12.06 21.18
C ALA A 793 8.54 -12.30 19.66
N PRO A 794 9.13 -11.43 18.83
CA PRO A 794 8.99 -11.50 17.39
C PRO A 794 9.49 -12.84 16.84
N ALA A 795 8.67 -13.49 16.01
CA ALA A 795 9.09 -14.58 15.12
C ALA A 795 10.11 -14.11 14.05
N GLY A 796 10.42 -12.80 14.01
CA GLY A 796 11.46 -12.21 13.17
C GLY A 796 12.84 -12.80 13.45
N ALA A 797 13.19 -13.05 14.72
CA ALA A 797 14.52 -13.60 15.05
C ALA A 797 14.77 -15.02 14.47
N GLU A 798 13.73 -15.81 14.21
CA GLU A 798 13.85 -17.11 13.53
C GLU A 798 14.04 -16.95 12.00
N ALA A 799 13.43 -15.93 11.39
CA ALA A 799 13.64 -15.59 9.97
C ALA A 799 15.00 -14.90 9.73
N ASP A 800 15.41 -14.01 10.64
CA ASP A 800 16.68 -13.28 10.67
C ASP A 800 17.88 -14.23 10.71
N ALA A 801 17.75 -15.34 11.44
CA ALA A 801 18.76 -16.40 11.49
C ALA A 801 18.72 -17.31 10.24
N ALA A 802 17.53 -17.57 9.67
CA ALA A 802 17.34 -18.56 8.61
C ALA A 802 18.01 -18.19 7.28
N LEU A 803 17.92 -16.93 6.83
CA LEU A 803 18.57 -16.52 5.57
C LEU A 803 20.09 -16.44 5.72
N ARG A 804 20.57 -15.83 6.81
CA ARG A 804 22.01 -15.72 7.11
C ARG A 804 22.66 -17.10 7.24
N GLU A 805 22.04 -18.02 7.96
CA GLU A 805 22.53 -19.39 8.12
C GLU A 805 22.50 -20.16 6.79
N ARG A 806 21.46 -19.94 5.96
CA ARG A 806 21.36 -20.53 4.61
C ARG A 806 22.46 -20.04 3.67
N VAL A 807 22.75 -18.74 3.65
CA VAL A 807 23.81 -18.14 2.82
C VAL A 807 25.20 -18.58 3.31
N LEU A 808 25.44 -18.63 4.62
CA LEU A 808 26.73 -19.08 5.17
C LEU A 808 27.00 -20.58 4.93
N LYS A 809 25.95 -21.41 4.82
CA LYS A 809 26.05 -22.85 4.47
C LYS A 809 26.37 -23.10 3.00
N LEU A 810 26.20 -22.11 2.11
CA LEU A 810 26.57 -22.24 0.70
C LEU A 810 28.09 -22.08 0.51
N PRO A 811 28.70 -22.76 -0.49
CA PRO A 811 30.07 -22.51 -0.91
C PRO A 811 30.28 -21.01 -1.24
N PRO A 812 31.45 -20.41 -0.94
CA PRO A 812 31.71 -18.98 -1.17
C PRO A 812 31.31 -18.50 -2.57
N GLU A 813 31.61 -19.33 -3.57
CA GLU A 813 31.33 -19.08 -5.00
C GLU A 813 29.83 -18.95 -5.34
N ARG A 814 28.93 -19.41 -4.47
CA ARG A 814 27.46 -19.38 -4.68
C ARG A 814 26.73 -18.41 -3.76
N ARG A 815 27.43 -17.73 -2.86
CA ARG A 815 26.79 -16.86 -1.85
C ARG A 815 26.27 -15.57 -2.47
N HIS A 816 27.02 -14.99 -3.41
CA HIS A 816 26.62 -13.78 -4.12
C HIS A 816 25.36 -14.00 -4.96
N ASP A 817 25.35 -15.04 -5.81
CA ASP A 817 24.16 -15.40 -6.62
C ASP A 817 22.90 -15.59 -5.77
N ALA A 818 23.02 -16.25 -4.62
CA ALA A 818 21.89 -16.48 -3.71
C ALA A 818 21.38 -15.17 -3.06
N VAL A 819 22.26 -14.23 -2.74
CA VAL A 819 21.86 -12.91 -2.22
C VAL A 819 21.28 -12.04 -3.34
N LEU A 820 21.84 -12.11 -4.55
CA LEU A 820 21.34 -11.42 -5.73
C LEU A 820 19.93 -11.88 -6.11
N GLU A 821 19.64 -13.17 -6.04
CA GLU A 821 18.30 -13.72 -6.26
C GLU A 821 17.29 -13.17 -5.24
N VAL A 822 17.67 -13.06 -3.96
CA VAL A 822 16.84 -12.44 -2.92
C VAL A 822 16.60 -10.96 -3.21
N VAL A 823 17.64 -10.19 -3.53
CA VAL A 823 17.51 -8.76 -3.87
C VAL A 823 16.61 -8.56 -5.09
N ARG A 824 16.79 -9.35 -6.16
CA ARG A 824 15.95 -9.29 -7.37
C ARG A 824 14.50 -9.68 -7.09
N THR A 825 14.27 -10.69 -6.27
CA THR A 825 12.91 -11.13 -5.87
C THR A 825 12.19 -10.05 -5.07
N LEU A 826 12.86 -9.49 -4.07
CA LEU A 826 12.30 -8.41 -3.27
C LEU A 826 12.06 -7.16 -4.12
N ALA A 827 12.98 -6.83 -5.04
CA ALA A 827 12.85 -5.68 -5.92
C ALA A 827 11.71 -5.84 -6.95
N ALA A 828 11.60 -7.03 -7.56
CA ALA A 828 10.50 -7.36 -8.47
C ALA A 828 9.15 -7.29 -7.74
N GLY A 829 9.08 -7.81 -6.51
CA GLY A 829 7.90 -7.73 -5.66
C GLY A 829 7.53 -6.32 -5.19
N VAL A 830 8.46 -5.36 -5.20
CA VAL A 830 8.16 -3.93 -4.94
C VAL A 830 7.65 -3.24 -6.20
N LEU A 831 8.22 -3.56 -7.36
CA LEU A 831 7.77 -3.03 -8.66
C LEU A 831 6.49 -3.68 -9.19
N GLY A 832 5.94 -4.69 -8.49
CA GLY A 832 4.81 -5.49 -8.96
C GLY A 832 5.14 -6.34 -10.20
N GLN A 833 6.42 -6.53 -10.49
CA GLN A 833 6.89 -7.35 -11.61
C GLN A 833 6.99 -8.80 -11.15
N GLN A 834 6.38 -9.72 -11.89
CA GLN A 834 6.46 -11.16 -11.62
C GLN A 834 7.66 -11.80 -12.33
N ASP A 835 8.21 -11.11 -13.33
CA ASP A 835 9.37 -11.57 -14.09
C ASP A 835 10.67 -11.07 -13.45
N LEU A 836 11.47 -11.99 -12.89
CA LEU A 836 12.79 -11.69 -12.34
C LEU A 836 13.75 -11.19 -13.44
N ASP A 837 13.55 -11.55 -14.71
CA ASP A 837 14.39 -11.10 -15.83
C ASP A 837 14.13 -9.64 -16.21
N ALA A 838 13.02 -9.06 -15.76
CA ALA A 838 12.78 -7.62 -15.85
C ALA A 838 13.72 -6.82 -14.94
N VAL A 839 14.11 -7.39 -13.78
CA VAL A 839 15.06 -6.81 -12.83
C VAL A 839 16.45 -7.37 -13.09
N ARG A 840 17.13 -6.88 -14.13
CA ARG A 840 18.50 -7.29 -14.46
C ARG A 840 19.49 -6.80 -13.40
N GLY A 841 20.43 -7.67 -13.02
CA GLY A 841 21.42 -7.41 -11.96
C GLY A 841 22.22 -6.12 -12.14
N GLU A 842 22.59 -5.80 -13.37
CA GLU A 842 23.41 -4.64 -13.73
C GLU A 842 22.61 -3.35 -14.02
N ARG A 843 21.27 -3.44 -14.10
CA ARG A 843 20.45 -2.29 -14.49
C ARG A 843 20.15 -1.41 -13.27
N PRO A 844 20.37 -0.09 -13.35
CA PRO A 844 20.07 0.79 -12.22
C PRO A 844 18.60 0.73 -11.81
N PHE A 845 18.34 0.72 -10.50
CA PHE A 845 16.98 0.69 -9.95
C PHE A 845 16.08 1.83 -10.49
N ARG A 846 16.65 3.02 -10.71
CA ARG A 846 15.93 4.16 -11.33
C ARG A 846 15.34 3.84 -12.70
N ASP A 847 16.08 3.10 -13.53
CA ASP A 847 15.66 2.74 -14.89
C ASP A 847 14.64 1.60 -14.91
N LEU A 848 14.50 0.91 -13.78
CA LEU A 848 13.50 -0.13 -13.52
C LEU A 848 12.19 0.44 -12.96
N GLY A 849 12.11 1.76 -12.74
CA GLY A 849 10.93 2.43 -12.22
C GLY A 849 10.87 2.52 -10.69
N PHE A 850 11.99 2.30 -9.98
CA PHE A 850 12.05 2.60 -8.55
C PHE A 850 11.94 4.10 -8.31
N ASP A 851 10.84 4.49 -7.66
CA ASP A 851 10.71 5.78 -7.01
C ASP A 851 11.25 5.71 -5.56
N SER A 852 11.14 6.81 -4.82
CA SER A 852 11.63 6.83 -3.45
C SER A 852 10.84 5.98 -2.48
N LEU A 853 9.56 5.72 -2.75
CA LEU A 853 8.72 4.89 -1.89
C LEU A 853 9.07 3.41 -2.07
N ALA A 854 9.26 3.00 -3.33
CA ALA A 854 9.77 1.68 -3.70
C ALA A 854 11.14 1.40 -3.06
N VAL A 855 12.03 2.39 -2.99
CA VAL A 855 13.33 2.25 -2.32
C VAL A 855 13.17 1.96 -0.82
N VAL A 856 12.29 2.69 -0.13
CA VAL A 856 12.02 2.48 1.31
C VAL A 856 11.41 1.10 1.55
N GLU A 857 10.47 0.69 0.68
CA GLU A 857 9.83 -0.62 0.76
C GLU A 857 10.81 -1.76 0.51
N LEU A 858 11.67 -1.65 -0.50
CA LEU A 858 12.72 -2.63 -0.78
C LEU A 858 13.70 -2.75 0.38
N ARG A 859 14.15 -1.63 0.94
CA ARG A 859 15.02 -1.62 2.12
C ARG A 859 14.35 -2.30 3.31
N ASN A 860 13.08 -1.98 3.61
CA ASN A 860 12.34 -2.61 4.71
C ASN A 860 12.21 -4.13 4.54
N ARG A 861 11.83 -4.57 3.33
CA ARG A 861 11.72 -6.00 3.02
C ARG A 861 13.08 -6.70 3.09
N LEU A 862 14.15 -6.04 2.65
CA LEU A 862 15.51 -6.57 2.68
C LEU A 862 16.06 -6.64 4.11
N GLY A 863 15.83 -5.62 4.93
CA GLY A 863 16.17 -5.62 6.36
C GLY A 863 15.45 -6.75 7.09
N ALA A 864 14.14 -6.92 6.86
CA ALA A 864 13.35 -8.02 7.43
C ALA A 864 13.77 -9.41 6.94
N ALA A 865 14.28 -9.54 5.71
CA ALA A 865 14.74 -10.81 5.17
C ALA A 865 16.16 -11.17 5.65
N THR A 866 17.01 -10.16 5.91
CA THR A 866 18.45 -10.34 6.19
C THR A 866 18.82 -10.14 7.66
N GLY A 867 17.95 -9.54 8.46
CA GLY A 867 18.24 -9.12 9.84
C GLY A 867 19.27 -7.99 9.94
N LEU A 868 19.57 -7.30 8.84
CA LEU A 868 20.52 -6.18 8.80
C LEU A 868 19.80 -4.84 8.96
N SER A 869 20.44 -3.92 9.70
CA SER A 869 20.06 -2.50 9.65
C SER A 869 20.70 -1.84 8.43
N LEU A 870 19.87 -1.46 7.46
CA LEU A 870 20.31 -0.96 6.17
C LEU A 870 20.07 0.55 6.07
N ALA A 871 21.05 1.29 5.54
CA ALA A 871 20.98 2.74 5.43
C ALA A 871 19.81 3.21 4.53
N SER A 872 19.28 4.41 4.77
CA SER A 872 18.21 4.98 3.93
C SER A 872 18.67 5.38 2.53
N THR A 873 19.99 5.51 2.32
CA THR A 873 20.64 5.81 1.05
C THR A 873 21.00 4.57 0.23
N LEU A 874 20.64 3.37 0.70
CA LEU A 874 21.09 2.08 0.18
C LEU A 874 21.02 1.94 -1.35
N VAL A 875 19.90 2.32 -1.97
CA VAL A 875 19.71 2.23 -3.42
C VAL A 875 20.42 3.35 -4.19
N TYR A 876 20.86 4.42 -3.52
CA TYR A 876 21.69 5.46 -4.12
C TYR A 876 23.18 5.11 -4.04
N ASP A 877 23.61 4.54 -2.93
CA ASP A 877 25.00 4.10 -2.72
C ASP A 877 25.29 2.80 -3.49
N HIS A 878 24.26 1.97 -3.69
CA HIS A 878 24.28 0.71 -4.45
C HIS A 878 23.19 0.75 -5.52
N PRO A 879 23.47 1.38 -6.68
CA PRO A 879 22.46 1.75 -7.66
C PRO A 879 21.88 0.58 -8.45
N THR A 880 22.54 -0.59 -8.43
CA THR A 880 22.10 -1.80 -9.14
C THR A 880 21.81 -2.95 -8.17
N PRO A 881 20.94 -3.92 -8.53
CA PRO A 881 20.71 -5.11 -7.72
C PRO A 881 22.00 -5.89 -7.40
N ASP A 882 22.98 -5.89 -8.31
CA ASP A 882 24.29 -6.55 -8.12
C ASP A 882 25.18 -5.85 -7.08
N ASP A 883 25.28 -4.52 -7.16
CA ASP A 883 25.98 -3.70 -6.17
C ASP A 883 25.37 -3.89 -4.78
N LEU A 884 24.04 -3.94 -4.72
CA LEU A 884 23.29 -4.12 -3.49
C LEU A 884 23.48 -5.52 -2.90
N ALA A 885 23.48 -6.55 -3.74
CA ALA A 885 23.74 -7.92 -3.31
C ALA A 885 25.15 -8.09 -2.73
N THR A 886 26.14 -7.44 -3.36
CA THR A 886 27.53 -7.41 -2.89
C THR A 886 27.64 -6.76 -1.51
N HIS A 887 26.98 -5.60 -1.32
CA HIS A 887 26.97 -4.91 -0.04
C HIS A 887 26.31 -5.73 1.08
N VAL A 888 25.14 -6.33 0.80
CA VAL A 888 24.42 -7.19 1.75
C VAL A 888 25.25 -8.42 2.12
N LEU A 889 25.92 -9.05 1.15
CA LEU A 889 26.77 -10.21 1.40
C LEU A 889 27.95 -9.85 2.32
N GLY A 890 28.61 -8.72 2.09
CA GLY A 890 29.70 -8.24 2.95
C GLY A 890 29.29 -7.96 4.39
N GLN A 891 28.03 -7.59 4.62
CA GLN A 891 27.48 -7.43 5.98
C GLN A 891 27.03 -8.75 6.63
N LEU A 892 26.53 -9.72 5.84
CA LEU A 892 26.08 -11.02 6.34
C LEU A 892 27.25 -11.95 6.71
N ALA A 893 28.32 -11.87 5.93
CA ALA A 893 29.55 -12.63 6.09
C ALA A 893 30.75 -11.67 6.07
N PRO A 894 30.97 -10.87 7.13
CA PRO A 894 32.21 -10.11 7.25
C PRO A 894 33.33 -11.15 7.24
N GLU A 895 34.16 -11.11 6.20
CA GLU A 895 35.26 -12.06 6.08
C GLU A 895 36.15 -11.91 7.32
N ASP A 896 36.33 -13.00 8.07
CA ASP A 896 37.52 -13.14 8.91
C ASP A 896 38.70 -13.10 7.93
N GLU A 897 39.26 -11.90 7.71
CA GLU A 897 40.47 -11.68 6.92
C GLU A 897 41.67 -12.33 7.63
N GLY A 898 41.73 -13.64 7.55
CA GLY A 898 42.90 -14.47 7.82
C GLY A 898 43.51 -14.91 6.51
N GLY A 899 44.22 -14.02 5.81
CA GLY A 899 45.09 -14.37 4.69
C GLY A 899 45.24 -13.30 3.62
N ASP A 900 46.39 -12.62 3.61
CA ASP A 900 46.98 -11.80 2.54
C ASP A 900 46.38 -10.40 2.25
N GLY A 901 45.08 -10.14 2.42
CA GLY A 901 44.50 -8.80 2.17
C GLY A 901 44.85 -7.73 3.23
N GLY A 902 44.78 -8.12 4.50
CA GLY A 902 45.05 -7.22 5.63
C GLY A 902 46.51 -6.78 5.75
N GLU A 903 47.45 -7.51 5.16
CA GLU A 903 48.86 -7.10 5.14
C GLU A 903 49.09 -5.99 4.13
N GLU A 904 48.46 -6.04 2.95
CA GLU A 904 48.58 -5.00 1.93
C GLU A 904 47.85 -3.70 2.34
N ALA A 905 46.66 -3.80 2.94
CA ALA A 905 45.94 -2.65 3.47
C ALA A 905 46.69 -1.99 4.63
N ARG A 906 47.26 -2.80 5.54
CA ARG A 906 48.08 -2.31 6.65
C ARG A 906 49.42 -1.72 6.18
N ILE A 907 50.01 -2.26 5.12
CA ILE A 907 51.20 -1.68 4.48
C ILE A 907 50.85 -0.34 3.81
N ARG A 908 49.68 -0.21 3.15
CA ARG A 908 49.22 1.07 2.58
C ARG A 908 48.93 2.11 3.65
N GLU A 909 48.26 1.75 4.74
CA GLU A 909 48.06 2.65 5.88
C GLU A 909 49.39 3.05 6.54
N LEU A 910 50.32 2.11 6.72
CA LEU A 910 51.65 2.42 7.27
C LEU A 910 52.47 3.31 6.33
N LEU A 911 52.41 3.10 5.01
CA LEU A 911 53.09 3.97 4.04
C LEU A 911 52.45 5.36 3.94
N ALA A 912 51.12 5.47 4.10
CA ALA A 912 50.40 6.74 4.11
C ALA A 912 50.61 7.53 5.42
N ALA A 913 50.83 6.85 6.53
CA ALA A 913 51.05 7.46 7.84
C ALA A 913 52.50 7.92 8.09
N VAL A 914 53.47 7.49 7.27
CA VAL A 914 54.87 7.94 7.41
C VAL A 914 55.07 9.27 6.67
N PRO A 915 55.51 10.34 7.35
CA PRO A 915 55.79 11.62 6.71
C PRO A 915 56.87 11.53 5.63
N LEU A 916 56.65 12.17 4.47
CA LEU A 916 57.58 12.19 3.33
C LEU A 916 59.00 12.65 3.69
N THR A 917 59.14 13.52 4.70
CA THR A 917 60.44 13.96 5.24
C THR A 917 61.23 12.81 5.85
N GLN A 918 60.55 11.89 6.54
CA GLN A 918 61.17 10.73 7.17
C GLN A 918 61.61 9.69 6.14
N LEU A 919 60.81 9.48 5.08
CA LEU A 919 61.17 8.62 3.92
C LEU A 919 62.37 9.17 3.14
N ARG A 920 62.57 10.49 3.13
CA ARG A 920 63.71 11.16 2.51
C ARG A 920 64.99 11.05 3.35
N GLU A 921 64.89 11.16 4.67
CA GLU A 921 66.04 11.01 5.58
C GLU A 921 66.63 9.60 5.58
N ILE A 922 65.80 8.57 5.41
CA ILE A 922 66.23 7.16 5.33
C ILE A 922 66.61 6.72 3.90
N GLY A 923 66.50 7.60 2.91
CA GLY A 923 66.93 7.35 1.52
C GLY A 923 66.03 6.40 0.71
N VAL A 924 64.77 6.20 1.12
CA VAL A 924 63.85 5.22 0.49
C VAL A 924 62.86 5.89 -0.47
N LEU A 925 62.72 7.22 -0.40
CA LEU A 925 61.79 7.99 -1.25
C LEU A 925 62.15 7.94 -2.76
N GLU A 926 63.42 8.14 -3.10
CA GLU A 926 63.89 8.13 -4.50
C GLU A 926 63.72 6.75 -5.20
N PRO A 927 64.04 5.62 -4.54
CA PRO A 927 63.74 4.29 -5.07
C PRO A 927 62.24 4.03 -5.31
N LEU A 928 61.36 4.53 -4.44
CA LEU A 928 59.91 4.38 -4.58
C LEU A 928 59.35 5.18 -5.78
N LEU A 929 59.88 6.38 -6.03
CA LEU A 929 59.53 7.17 -7.21
C LEU A 929 60.02 6.51 -8.51
N GLN A 930 61.23 5.93 -8.52
CA GLN A 930 61.72 5.16 -9.66
C GLN A 930 60.91 3.91 -9.96
N LEU A 931 60.33 3.26 -8.94
CA LEU A 931 59.41 2.14 -9.09
C LEU A 931 58.04 2.57 -9.63
N ALA A 932 57.53 3.72 -9.19
CA ALA A 932 56.26 4.28 -9.66
C ALA A 932 56.32 4.73 -11.14
N ASP A 933 57.45 5.25 -11.58
CA ASP A 933 57.69 5.64 -12.98
C ASP A 933 58.00 4.45 -13.92
N GLY A 934 58.11 3.23 -13.38
CA GLY A 934 58.75 2.08 -14.03
C GLY A 934 57.86 1.15 -14.87
N ASN A 935 56.55 1.41 -15.03
CA ASN A 935 55.65 0.53 -15.80
C ASN A 935 55.31 1.06 -17.22
N GLY A 936 56.33 1.49 -17.95
CA GLY A 936 56.27 1.73 -19.40
C GLY A 936 57.62 1.39 -20.04
N THR A 937 57.71 0.28 -20.76
CA THR A 937 58.96 -0.21 -21.38
C THR A 937 59.50 0.69 -22.50
N SER A 938 60.80 1.03 -22.36
CA SER A 938 61.87 1.04 -23.38
C SER A 938 61.77 2.00 -24.59
N GLY A 939 62.78 2.86 -24.73
CA GLY A 939 62.80 3.97 -25.71
C GLY A 939 63.40 3.75 -27.11
N ALA A 940 62.98 4.71 -27.97
CA ALA A 940 63.65 5.43 -29.08
C ALA A 940 63.77 4.80 -30.50
N PRO A 941 63.79 5.60 -31.60
CA PRO A 941 63.25 6.96 -31.85
C PRO A 941 62.46 7.15 -33.20
N ALA A 942 61.57 8.17 -33.26
CA ALA A 942 61.02 8.98 -34.39
C ALA A 942 60.63 8.34 -35.76
N PRO A 943 59.53 8.74 -36.47
CA PRO A 943 59.25 10.14 -36.83
C PRO A 943 57.77 10.56 -36.88
N GLU A 944 57.59 11.84 -37.23
CA GLU A 944 56.37 12.59 -37.57
C GLU A 944 55.38 11.81 -38.47
N ASP A 945 54.09 11.83 -38.12
CA ASP A 945 52.99 12.27 -39.01
C ASP A 945 51.63 12.15 -38.29
N GLY A 946 50.72 13.05 -38.66
CA GLY A 946 49.54 13.40 -37.87
C GLY A 946 48.34 12.45 -37.97
N SER A 947 47.55 12.45 -36.91
CA SER A 947 46.09 12.36 -36.97
C SER A 947 45.50 12.89 -35.67
N SER A 948 44.56 13.81 -35.80
CA SER A 948 43.81 14.48 -34.73
C SER A 948 43.12 13.52 -33.75
N SER A 949 43.20 13.86 -32.47
CA SER A 949 42.47 13.18 -31.39
C SER A 949 40.95 13.27 -31.57
N ILE A 950 40.30 12.11 -31.45
CA ILE A 950 38.85 11.88 -31.47
C ILE A 950 38.12 12.69 -30.38
N ASP A 951 38.83 13.13 -29.35
CA ASP A 951 38.27 13.90 -28.23
C ASP A 951 37.86 15.35 -28.59
N SER A 952 38.00 15.76 -29.85
CA SER A 952 37.68 17.12 -30.31
C SER A 952 36.63 17.22 -31.41
N MET A 953 35.99 16.11 -31.80
CA MET A 953 35.00 16.11 -32.88
C MET A 953 33.60 16.49 -32.40
N ALA A 954 32.91 17.35 -33.17
CA ALA A 954 31.52 17.70 -32.93
C ALA A 954 30.59 16.51 -33.26
N VAL A 955 29.46 16.43 -32.55
CA VAL A 955 28.53 15.29 -32.59
C VAL A 955 28.04 14.97 -34.02
N ASP A 956 27.88 15.97 -34.88
CA ASP A 956 27.43 15.79 -36.26
C ASP A 956 28.46 15.03 -37.13
N ASP A 957 29.76 15.18 -36.86
CA ASP A 957 30.83 14.49 -37.60
C ASP A 957 31.00 13.03 -37.14
N LEU A 958 30.70 12.75 -35.87
CA LEU A 958 30.67 11.40 -35.29
C LEU A 958 29.50 10.57 -35.84
N VAL A 959 28.36 11.21 -36.09
CA VAL A 959 27.18 10.58 -36.72
C VAL A 959 27.47 10.23 -38.18
N GLN A 960 28.26 11.04 -38.89
CA GLN A 960 28.62 10.77 -40.28
C GLN A 960 29.66 9.64 -40.42
N ALA A 961 30.59 9.51 -39.46
CA ALA A 961 31.54 8.40 -39.40
C ALA A 961 30.89 7.05 -39.03
N ALA A 962 29.79 7.05 -38.28
CA ALA A 962 29.04 5.85 -37.93
C ALA A 962 28.15 5.31 -39.06
N LEU A 963 27.81 6.15 -40.05
CA LEU A 963 26.95 5.79 -41.18
C LEU A 963 27.69 5.12 -42.35
N GLU A 964 29.03 5.22 -42.40
CA GLU A 964 29.85 4.58 -43.42
C GLU A 964 30.61 3.38 -42.81
N GLY A 965 29.99 2.19 -42.87
CA GLY A 965 30.59 0.94 -42.37
C GLY A 965 31.88 0.52 -43.11
N PRO A 966 32.73 -0.33 -42.49
CA PRO A 966 34.10 -0.56 -42.95
C PRO A 966 34.15 -1.48 -44.18
N HIS A 967 34.71 -0.96 -45.28
CA HIS A 967 35.08 -1.74 -46.44
C HIS A 967 36.32 -2.62 -46.15
N THR A 968 36.19 -3.90 -46.50
CA THR A 968 37.26 -4.91 -46.52
C THR A 968 38.31 -4.58 -47.58
N SER A 969 39.55 -4.40 -47.13
CA SER A 969 40.73 -4.19 -47.97
C SER A 969 41.21 -5.52 -48.57
N GLN A 970 41.67 -5.52 -49.82
CA GLN A 970 42.62 -6.52 -50.31
C GLN A 970 44.04 -5.96 -50.16
N GLU A 971 44.83 -6.56 -49.27
CA GLU A 971 45.74 -7.66 -49.63
C GLU A 971 45.64 -8.78 -48.59
#